data_AF-A0AAW8V7E3-F1
#
_entry.id   AF-A0AAW8V7E3-F1
#
_cell.length_a   1.000
_cell.length_b   1.000
_cell.length_c   1.000
_cell.angle_alpha   90.00
_cell.angle_beta   90.00
_cell.angle_gamma   90.00
#
_symmetry.space_group_name_H-M   'P 1'
#
loop_
_entity.id
_entity.type
_entity.pdbx_description
1 polymer ?
#
loop_
_entity_poly.entity_id
_entity_poly.type
_entity_poly.pdbx_seq_one_letter_code
_entity_poly.pdbx_strand_id
1 'polypeptide(L)'
;MKRKAKITLTLSSIALFLGVVAQFYTNHKIDTSLQSFPYHLRDKLTIHATEKSGNFFQRELIFTLEDGLQQKTDIISTKLTALPFAITAESTIPSALVQQLNKQLNITIDKNTINSQFSVVGDYLQSEILTEFRDLTNKAQQLEININYASKTKFMEIQSELSGFNYDAKTKLEGLKGQYVLTPIGEHQYDITGLDLKLKNADIFLLNGENTHIKLENATYNFEKNLSAQHYDSAAKFTSQKMILSNKYKKSPQENVVINQLDVALKQQAVPYQVSFYQEMEKFINNTPSLSDAILTLSNLFTNNQGINGQVSMNKLIIPEKNKPFLNFKDLRFHFNSSHENKKDSALDFEWHLGQTRVDLSAQIKTDFIVLDNLSAKTTLTQVDLEKRLAFVPFYANMSSNKENLPKDDNKLFKQALTALSDGFKEKASNQIKLKALNFGDEIQLNALEIDYQEVPSGDNQYQAVLNTSFDKLTHKKQNIELQKFKLALPMTLDKVKDIFVAYSCLSNSHYKPLCVQNLSAKTMSSFSERLWQNLVLQVNDATLDLQVDTFPNSQANAVNATLTFDLDTSKLNGTPFSPEFLNYIDLNSKISLASGLLYPNEQVLKAREDKVLWNIFKYALDREILPYFNQEGENYLSHIQIKEGQTRVNGKTLQEIAQELKQAEEAIPVDAESSNEAENPVELDAKPIVPPTKPTE
;
A
#
# COMPACT_ATOMS: atom_id res chain seq x y z
N MET A 1 15.46 -14.63 14.38
CA MET A 1 16.13 -13.31 14.31
C MET A 1 16.90 -12.91 15.58
N LYS A 2 17.31 -13.84 16.46
CA LYS A 2 17.50 -13.49 17.88
C LYS A 2 18.85 -12.92 18.35
N ARG A 3 19.95 -13.00 17.56
CA ARG A 3 21.29 -12.59 18.04
C ARG A 3 21.79 -11.26 17.47
N LYS A 4 21.77 -11.07 16.15
CA LYS A 4 22.37 -9.89 15.50
C LYS A 4 21.56 -8.60 15.67
N ALA A 5 20.24 -8.66 15.50
CA ALA A 5 19.35 -7.50 15.72
C ALA A 5 19.35 -7.06 17.20
N LYS A 6 19.42 -8.04 18.12
CA LYS A 6 19.55 -7.80 19.56
C LYS A 6 20.84 -7.02 19.87
N ILE A 7 21.94 -7.33 19.18
CA ILE A 7 23.26 -6.73 19.45
C ILE A 7 23.37 -5.27 19.01
N THR A 8 22.82 -4.87 17.86
CA THR A 8 22.80 -3.44 17.45
C THR A 8 21.98 -2.60 18.44
N LEU A 9 20.85 -3.13 18.92
CA LEU A 9 20.07 -2.52 20.01
C LEU A 9 20.85 -2.48 21.33
N THR A 10 21.57 -3.55 21.67
CA THR A 10 22.41 -3.62 22.87
C THR A 10 23.56 -2.61 22.84
N LEU A 11 24.23 -2.42 21.70
CA LEU A 11 25.31 -1.43 21.56
C LEU A 11 24.80 0.01 21.74
N SER A 12 23.68 0.37 21.11
CA SER A 12 23.07 1.68 21.29
C SER A 12 22.55 1.89 22.72
N SER A 13 22.03 0.82 23.34
CA SER A 13 21.56 0.87 24.75
C SER A 13 22.71 1.00 25.73
N ILE A 14 23.84 0.31 25.49
CA ILE A 14 25.07 0.45 26.28
C ILE A 14 25.66 1.84 26.11
N ALA A 15 25.67 2.40 24.89
CA ALA A 15 26.16 3.75 24.65
C ALA A 15 25.30 4.82 25.35
N LEU A 16 23.98 4.71 25.24
CA LEU A 16 23.02 5.56 25.94
C LEU A 16 23.19 5.43 27.47
N PHE A 17 23.39 4.21 27.97
CA PHE A 17 23.58 3.94 29.38
C PHE A 17 24.91 4.48 29.93
N LEU A 18 26.03 4.22 29.24
CA LEU A 18 27.35 4.75 29.60
C LEU A 18 27.29 6.27 29.69
N GLY A 19 26.50 6.88 28.80
CA GLY A 19 26.27 8.31 28.80
C GLY A 19 25.47 8.84 29.99
N VAL A 20 24.38 8.18 30.38
CA VAL A 20 23.55 8.59 31.52
C VAL A 20 24.31 8.52 32.85
N VAL A 21 25.20 7.53 33.00
CA VAL A 21 25.90 7.27 34.27
C VAL A 21 27.05 8.22 34.55
N ALA A 22 27.72 8.74 33.52
CA ALA A 22 28.85 9.65 33.67
C ALA A 22 28.47 11.06 34.19
N GLN A 23 27.23 11.26 34.67
CA GLN A 23 26.58 12.57 34.75
C GLN A 23 26.30 13.08 36.17
N PHE A 24 27.00 12.61 37.20
CA PHE A 24 26.68 13.01 38.58
C PHE A 24 27.91 13.53 39.33
N TYR A 25 27.66 14.35 40.37
CA TYR A 25 28.48 14.57 41.59
C TYR A 25 29.07 15.98 41.86
N THR A 26 28.65 16.58 42.99
CA THR A 26 29.47 17.50 43.81
C THR A 26 29.42 17.18 45.31
N ASN A 27 30.46 17.43 46.13
CA ASN A 27 30.64 16.84 47.47
C ASN A 27 29.43 16.91 48.44
N HIS A 28 28.65 18.00 48.45
CA HIS A 28 27.39 18.11 49.23
C HIS A 28 26.16 17.57 48.47
N LYS A 29 26.18 17.62 47.14
CA LYS A 29 25.12 17.07 46.28
C LYS A 29 25.27 15.57 46.04
N ILE A 30 26.41 14.93 46.35
CA ILE A 30 26.62 13.48 46.20
C ILE A 30 25.62 12.74 47.09
N ASP A 31 25.50 13.13 48.36
CA ASP A 31 24.56 12.48 49.30
C ASP A 31 23.10 12.66 48.83
N THR A 32 22.72 13.86 48.37
CA THR A 32 21.39 14.13 47.79
C THR A 32 21.17 13.41 46.44
N SER A 33 22.21 13.28 45.63
CA SER A 33 22.16 12.64 44.31
C SER A 33 22.16 11.13 44.41
N LEU A 34 22.79 10.53 45.43
CA LEU A 34 22.72 9.09 45.71
C LEU A 34 21.32 8.72 46.23
N GLN A 35 20.67 9.58 47.01
CA GLN A 35 19.25 9.44 47.40
C GLN A 35 18.28 9.52 46.20
N SER A 36 18.73 10.09 45.08
CA SER A 36 17.96 10.20 43.83
C SER A 36 17.97 8.91 43.00
N PHE A 37 18.74 7.89 43.41
CA PHE A 37 18.69 6.57 42.79
C PHE A 37 17.63 5.70 43.48
N PRO A 38 16.89 4.87 42.73
CA PRO A 38 17.16 4.52 41.35
C PRO A 38 16.54 5.47 40.30
N TYR A 39 17.23 5.64 39.16
CA TYR A 39 16.67 6.31 37.98
C TYR A 39 16.02 5.29 37.05
N HIS A 40 14.86 5.64 36.49
CA HIS A 40 14.10 4.77 35.60
C HIS A 40 13.96 5.35 34.19
N LEU A 41 14.34 4.56 33.20
CA LEU A 41 13.96 4.80 31.80
C LEU A 41 12.64 4.06 31.54
N ARG A 42 11.53 4.82 31.62
CA ARG A 42 10.12 4.46 31.39
C ARG A 42 9.81 2.94 31.46
N ASP A 43 10.19 2.31 32.58
CA ASP A 43 9.82 0.96 33.02
C ASP A 43 10.66 -0.24 32.55
N LYS A 44 11.90 -0.09 32.07
CA LYS A 44 12.72 -1.27 31.66
C LYS A 44 14.16 -1.31 32.15
N LEU A 45 14.76 -0.16 32.42
CA LEU A 45 16.12 -0.06 32.89
C LEU A 45 16.12 0.80 34.13
N THR A 46 16.55 0.20 35.23
CA THR A 46 16.68 0.85 36.52
C THR A 46 18.15 0.99 36.81
N ILE A 47 18.61 2.23 36.94
CA ILE A 47 20.00 2.51 37.28
C ILE A 47 20.08 2.62 38.79
N HIS A 48 21.00 1.88 39.38
CA HIS A 48 21.36 1.95 40.79
C HIS A 48 22.75 2.57 40.93
N ALA A 49 22.97 3.29 42.02
CA ALA A 49 24.29 3.74 42.43
C ALA A 49 24.54 3.24 43.85
N THR A 50 25.69 2.63 44.08
CA THR A 50 26.11 2.13 45.40
C THR A 50 27.48 2.68 45.74
N GLU A 51 27.65 3.19 46.97
CA GLU A 51 28.95 3.61 47.48
C GLU A 51 29.70 2.41 48.05
N LYS A 52 30.86 2.11 47.49
CA LYS A 52 31.71 0.99 47.91
C LYS A 52 32.62 1.39 49.07
N SER A 53 33.17 2.60 49.01
CA SER A 53 34.02 3.17 50.05
C SER A 53 34.06 4.69 49.91
N GLY A 54 34.28 5.42 51.01
CA GLY A 54 34.37 6.88 50.90
C GLY A 54 34.87 7.59 52.16
N ASN A 55 35.42 8.78 51.93
CA ASN A 55 35.79 9.77 52.93
C ASN A 55 35.43 11.18 52.41
N PHE A 56 35.80 12.22 53.15
CA PHE A 56 35.42 13.61 52.82
C PHE A 56 35.95 14.12 51.47
N PHE A 57 37.06 13.57 50.96
CA PHE A 57 37.70 14.04 49.72
C PHE A 57 37.58 13.05 48.57
N GLN A 58 37.30 11.77 48.86
CA GLN A 58 37.25 10.70 47.86
C GLN A 58 36.06 9.78 48.08
N ARG A 59 35.35 9.43 46.99
CA ARG A 59 34.23 8.50 46.99
C ARG A 59 34.42 7.47 45.87
N GLU A 60 34.18 6.21 46.16
CA GLU A 60 34.15 5.13 45.17
C GLU A 60 32.71 4.67 44.98
N LEU A 61 32.19 4.84 43.76
CA LEU A 61 30.82 4.53 43.40
C LEU A 61 30.78 3.45 42.34
N ILE A 62 29.88 2.49 42.51
CA ILE A 62 29.55 1.48 41.51
C ILE A 62 28.14 1.76 41.01
N PHE A 63 28.03 1.90 39.70
CA PHE A 63 26.75 2.02 39.02
C PHE A 63 26.35 0.69 38.41
N THR A 64 25.13 0.28 38.73
CA THR A 64 24.59 -1.02 38.36
C THR A 64 23.32 -0.80 37.54
N LEU A 65 23.24 -1.46 36.40
CA LEU A 65 22.02 -1.52 35.58
C LEU A 65 21.22 -2.74 35.98
N GLU A 66 19.95 -2.53 36.28
CA GLU A 66 18.95 -3.58 36.41
C GLU A 66 18.04 -3.56 35.18
N ASP A 67 17.96 -4.68 34.48
CA ASP A 67 17.07 -4.85 33.34
C ASP A 67 15.64 -5.24 33.74
N GLY A 68 14.72 -5.32 32.77
CA GLY A 68 13.34 -5.75 33.00
C GLY A 68 13.18 -7.20 33.48
N LEU A 69 14.26 -7.99 33.55
CA LEU A 69 14.32 -9.33 34.13
C LEU A 69 14.99 -9.33 35.52
N GLN A 70 15.20 -8.14 36.11
CA GLN A 70 15.88 -7.91 37.39
C GLN A 70 17.35 -8.37 37.40
N GLN A 71 17.98 -8.55 36.24
CA GLN A 71 19.41 -8.88 36.17
C GLN A 71 20.24 -7.63 36.37
N LYS A 72 21.10 -7.66 37.38
CA LYS A 72 22.01 -6.57 37.75
C LYS A 72 23.37 -6.74 37.10
N THR A 73 23.81 -5.73 36.38
CA THR A 73 25.14 -5.67 35.76
C THR A 73 25.85 -4.41 36.21
N ASP A 74 27.04 -4.53 36.81
CA ASP A 74 27.88 -3.38 37.13
C ASP A 74 28.50 -2.85 35.84
N ILE A 75 28.38 -1.54 35.62
CA ILE A 75 28.72 -0.96 34.32
C ILE A 75 29.80 0.10 34.41
N ILE A 76 29.83 0.90 35.49
CA ILE A 76 30.88 1.88 35.72
C ILE A 76 31.28 1.84 37.19
N SER A 77 32.59 1.79 37.43
CA SER A 77 33.18 2.06 38.74
C SER A 77 33.90 3.40 38.67
N THR A 78 33.46 4.36 39.48
CA THR A 78 33.97 5.74 39.47
C THR A 78 34.60 6.08 40.81
N LYS A 79 35.84 6.58 40.77
CA LYS A 79 36.49 7.23 41.90
C LYS A 79 36.39 8.75 41.73
N LEU A 80 35.63 9.38 42.60
CA LEU A 80 35.47 10.82 42.66
C LEU A 80 36.50 11.41 43.60
N THR A 81 37.12 12.52 43.19
CA THR A 81 37.98 13.33 44.05
C THR A 81 37.46 14.76 44.09
N ALA A 82 37.16 15.27 45.28
CA ALA A 82 36.69 16.62 45.50
C ALA A 82 37.84 17.62 45.66
N LEU A 83 37.90 18.60 44.76
CA LEU A 83 38.80 19.75 44.80
C LEU A 83 38.02 21.02 45.21
N PRO A 84 38.68 22.09 45.70
CA PRO A 84 38.01 23.28 46.24
C PRO A 84 36.99 23.96 45.31
N PHE A 85 37.16 23.83 43.98
CA PHE A 85 36.27 24.44 42.97
C PHE A 85 35.86 23.48 41.84
N ALA A 86 36.22 22.20 41.93
CA ALA A 86 35.99 21.21 40.88
C ALA A 86 35.92 19.80 41.47
N ILE A 87 35.31 18.86 40.76
CA ILE A 87 35.42 17.42 41.07
C ILE A 87 35.97 16.71 39.86
N THR A 88 36.93 15.83 40.09
CA THR A 88 37.45 14.93 39.08
C THR A 88 36.84 13.55 39.30
N ALA A 89 36.44 12.90 38.22
CA ALA A 89 35.90 11.55 38.23
C ALA A 89 36.83 10.66 37.41
N GLU A 90 37.48 9.71 38.06
CA GLU A 90 38.23 8.65 37.39
C GLU A 90 37.30 7.45 37.27
N SER A 91 36.75 7.23 36.08
CA SER A 91 35.79 6.15 35.84
C SER A 91 36.39 5.03 35.01
N THR A 92 36.04 3.80 35.34
CA THR A 92 36.51 2.59 34.66
C THR A 92 35.34 1.64 34.40
N ILE A 93 35.37 0.95 33.26
CA ILE A 93 34.43 -0.14 32.98
C ILE A 93 34.89 -1.39 33.75
N PRO A 94 34.02 -2.06 34.53
CA PRO A 94 34.37 -3.28 35.26
C PRO A 94 34.93 -4.38 34.33
N SER A 95 35.97 -5.07 34.80
CA SER A 95 36.66 -6.12 34.02
C SER A 95 35.73 -7.27 33.59
N ALA A 96 34.76 -7.63 34.44
CA ALA A 96 33.74 -8.62 34.11
C ALA A 96 32.88 -8.19 32.91
N LEU A 97 32.48 -6.92 32.86
CA LEU A 97 31.73 -6.37 31.74
C LEU A 97 32.60 -6.31 30.47
N VAL A 98 33.86 -5.89 30.57
CA VAL A 98 34.80 -5.93 29.43
C VAL A 98 34.92 -7.33 28.84
N GLN A 99 35.10 -8.36 29.69
CA GLN A 99 35.16 -9.76 29.24
C GLN A 99 33.86 -10.21 28.57
N GLN A 100 32.71 -9.82 29.13
CA GLN A 100 31.40 -10.13 28.55
C GLN A 100 31.20 -9.44 27.20
N LEU A 101 31.54 -8.16 27.08
CA LEU A 101 31.45 -7.39 25.84
C LEU A 101 32.38 -7.97 24.76
N ASN A 102 33.64 -8.25 25.10
CA ASN A 102 34.60 -8.89 24.19
C ASN A 102 34.04 -10.21 23.65
N LYS A 103 33.47 -11.05 24.51
CA LYS A 103 32.89 -12.35 24.13
C LYS A 103 31.60 -12.22 23.32
N GLN A 104 30.72 -11.28 23.66
CA GLN A 104 29.41 -11.14 23.01
C GLN A 104 29.50 -10.43 21.67
N LEU A 105 30.42 -9.47 21.54
CA LEU A 105 30.59 -8.61 20.37
C LEU A 105 31.74 -9.07 19.45
N ASN A 106 32.52 -10.07 19.86
CA ASN A 106 33.75 -10.50 19.19
C ASN A 106 34.75 -9.36 18.97
N ILE A 107 35.02 -8.59 20.02
CA ILE A 107 35.97 -7.47 20.01
C ILE A 107 37.06 -7.66 21.06
N THR A 108 38.11 -6.86 20.96
CA THR A 108 39.10 -6.66 22.02
C THR A 108 39.14 -5.18 22.38
N ILE A 109 38.60 -4.79 23.53
CA ILE A 109 38.74 -3.43 24.05
C ILE A 109 40.20 -3.21 24.45
N ASP A 110 40.86 -2.24 23.80
CA ASP A 110 42.26 -1.89 24.04
C ASP A 110 42.38 -0.77 25.07
N LYS A 111 41.47 0.21 25.02
CA LYS A 111 41.45 1.36 25.94
C LYS A 111 40.01 1.85 26.14
N ASN A 112 39.71 2.25 27.36
CA ASN A 112 38.50 3.00 27.69
C ASN A 112 38.88 4.17 28.59
N THR A 113 38.46 5.37 28.21
CA THR A 113 38.70 6.61 28.97
C THR A 113 37.36 7.30 29.16
N ILE A 114 37.11 7.80 30.37
CA ILE A 114 35.92 8.57 30.71
C ILE A 114 36.41 9.87 31.35
N ASN A 115 36.18 10.98 30.67
CA ASN A 115 36.52 12.32 31.14
C ASN A 115 35.22 13.06 31.46
N SER A 116 35.06 13.53 32.70
CA SER A 116 33.87 14.27 33.10
C SER A 116 34.26 15.63 33.68
N GLN A 117 33.62 16.69 33.18
CA GLN A 117 33.81 18.07 33.60
C GLN A 117 32.55 18.59 34.27
N PHE A 118 32.72 19.15 35.47
CA PHE A 118 31.64 19.63 36.32
C PHE A 118 31.91 21.08 36.71
N SER A 119 30.98 21.99 36.41
CA SER A 119 31.04 23.37 36.89
C SER A 119 30.09 23.56 38.08
N VAL A 120 30.66 23.89 39.24
CA VAL A 120 29.89 24.19 40.47
C VAL A 120 29.11 25.52 40.34
N VAL A 121 29.57 26.42 39.45
CA VAL A 121 29.02 27.78 39.28
C VAL A 121 28.13 27.88 38.03
N GLY A 122 28.41 27.10 36.98
CA GLY A 122 27.68 27.16 35.71
C GLY A 122 26.44 26.26 35.63
N ASP A 123 26.22 25.40 36.62
CA ASP A 123 25.19 24.36 36.62
C ASP A 123 25.10 23.58 35.28
N TYR A 124 26.23 23.14 34.70
CA TYR A 124 26.24 22.26 33.53
C TYR A 124 27.24 21.13 33.73
N LEU A 125 26.91 19.96 33.18
CA LEU A 125 27.73 18.74 33.28
C LEU A 125 28.00 18.20 31.88
N GLN A 126 29.28 17.93 31.60
CA GLN A 126 29.73 17.37 30.33
C GLN A 126 30.61 16.15 30.57
N SER A 127 30.37 15.08 29.82
CA SER A 127 31.17 13.86 29.90
C SER A 127 31.52 13.37 28.50
N GLU A 128 32.75 12.90 28.35
CA GLU A 128 33.29 12.30 27.14
C GLU A 128 33.77 10.89 27.47
N ILE A 129 33.30 9.91 26.71
CA ILE A 129 33.65 8.50 26.84
C ILE A 129 34.27 8.05 25.53
N LEU A 130 35.54 7.64 25.61
CA LEU A 130 36.32 7.17 24.48
C LEU A 130 36.68 5.71 24.67
N THR A 131 36.22 4.84 23.77
CA THR A 131 36.56 3.42 23.76
C THR A 131 37.27 3.05 22.46
N GLU A 132 38.53 2.66 22.56
CA GLU A 132 39.33 2.13 21.46
C GLU A 132 39.31 0.59 21.56
N PHE A 133 39.00 -0.07 20.45
CA PHE A 133 38.92 -1.53 20.39
C PHE A 133 39.32 -2.07 19.03
N ARG A 134 39.73 -3.34 19.00
CA ARG A 134 39.94 -4.09 17.76
C ARG A 134 38.73 -4.95 17.45
N ASP A 135 38.26 -4.87 16.20
CA ASP A 135 37.16 -5.70 15.70
C ASP A 135 37.62 -7.12 15.34
N LEU A 136 36.71 -7.96 14.83
CA LEU A 136 37.03 -9.35 14.43
C LEU A 136 38.17 -9.44 13.40
N THR A 137 38.34 -8.40 12.57
CA THR A 137 39.42 -8.33 11.57
C THR A 137 40.72 -7.76 12.12
N ASN A 138 40.79 -7.58 13.46
CA ASN A 138 41.89 -6.97 14.19
C ASN A 138 42.20 -5.53 13.72
N LYS A 139 41.19 -4.83 13.17
CA LYS A 139 41.29 -3.41 12.82
C LYS A 139 40.91 -2.56 14.03
N ALA A 140 41.71 -1.53 14.29
CA ALA A 140 41.40 -0.54 15.33
C ALA A 140 40.14 0.24 14.95
N GLN A 141 39.25 0.39 15.93
CA GLN A 141 37.99 1.11 15.86
C GLN A 141 37.84 1.97 17.13
N GLN A 142 36.99 2.97 17.03
CA GLN A 142 36.74 3.94 18.10
C GLN A 142 35.23 4.14 18.26
N LEU A 143 34.79 4.12 19.51
CA LEU A 143 33.48 4.60 19.93
C LEU A 143 33.68 5.80 20.85
N GLU A 144 33.20 6.95 20.42
CA GLU A 144 33.16 8.19 21.20
C GLU A 144 31.72 8.48 21.61
N ILE A 145 31.51 8.89 22.86
CA ILE A 145 30.21 9.30 23.40
C ILE A 145 30.39 10.60 24.17
N ASN A 146 29.72 11.65 23.74
CA ASN A 146 29.67 12.95 24.41
C ASN A 146 28.31 13.14 25.05
N ILE A 147 28.28 13.57 26.30
CA ILE A 147 27.06 13.81 27.07
C ILE A 147 27.05 15.24 27.55
N ASN A 148 25.92 15.91 27.36
CA ASN A 148 25.69 17.25 27.85
C ASN A 148 24.38 17.27 28.64
N TYR A 149 24.44 17.79 29.86
CA TYR A 149 23.29 17.91 30.74
C TYR A 149 23.03 19.37 31.09
N ALA A 150 21.81 19.81 30.80
CA ALA A 150 21.32 21.11 31.14
C ALA A 150 20.57 21.05 32.48
N SER A 151 21.19 21.50 33.57
CA SER A 151 20.59 21.46 34.93
C SER A 151 19.24 22.16 35.05
N LYS A 152 19.03 23.26 34.32
CA LYS A 152 17.82 24.09 34.40
C LYS A 152 16.60 23.37 33.85
N THR A 153 16.76 22.69 32.71
CA THR A 153 15.69 21.90 32.07
C THR A 153 15.70 20.43 32.51
N LYS A 154 16.81 20.00 33.13
CA LYS A 154 17.17 18.62 33.41
C LYS A 154 17.22 17.74 32.15
N PHE A 155 17.43 18.33 30.97
CA PHE A 155 17.53 17.56 29.72
C PHE A 155 18.93 16.96 29.59
N MET A 156 19.00 15.78 28.97
CA MET A 156 20.25 15.10 28.67
C MET A 156 20.36 14.90 27.16
N GLU A 157 21.43 15.42 26.59
CA GLU A 157 21.81 15.26 25.20
C GLU A 157 22.99 14.30 25.15
N ILE A 158 22.87 13.22 24.38
CA ILE A 158 23.94 12.24 24.17
C ILE A 158 24.27 12.25 22.69
N GLN A 159 25.54 12.37 22.35
CA GLN A 159 26.07 12.20 21.01
C GLN A 159 26.98 10.98 21.01
N SER A 160 26.91 10.14 19.99
CA SER A 160 27.78 8.99 19.82
C SER A 160 28.35 8.93 18.41
N GLU A 161 29.58 8.46 18.29
CA GLU A 161 30.25 8.23 17.01
C GLU A 161 31.04 6.93 17.05
N LEU A 162 30.67 5.99 16.17
CA LEU A 162 31.34 4.72 15.95
C LEU A 162 32.03 4.75 14.58
N SER A 163 33.35 4.65 14.57
CA SER A 163 34.16 4.68 13.33
C SER A 163 33.80 3.53 12.39
N GLY A 164 33.65 2.31 12.92
CA GLY A 164 33.28 1.12 12.17
C GLY A 164 33.25 -0.12 13.05
N PHE A 165 32.62 -1.18 12.56
CA PHE A 165 32.44 -2.42 13.29
C PHE A 165 32.25 -3.63 12.37
N ASN A 166 33.23 -4.54 12.32
CA ASN A 166 33.11 -5.85 11.71
C ASN A 166 32.68 -6.88 12.77
N TYR A 167 31.37 -7.08 12.93
CA TYR A 167 30.81 -8.00 13.94
C TYR A 167 31.13 -9.47 13.64
N ASP A 168 30.97 -9.86 12.38
CA ASP A 168 31.37 -11.18 11.89
C ASP A 168 31.91 -11.09 10.46
N ALA A 169 32.34 -12.21 9.89
CA ALA A 169 32.88 -12.26 8.52
C ALA A 169 31.92 -11.69 7.45
N LYS A 170 30.63 -11.54 7.78
CA LYS A 170 29.58 -11.12 6.85
C LYS A 170 28.94 -9.77 7.23
N THR A 171 28.97 -9.36 8.49
CA THR A 171 28.21 -8.22 9.02
C THR A 171 29.12 -7.05 9.35
N LYS A 172 28.91 -5.90 8.71
CA LYS A 172 29.77 -4.72 8.81
C LYS A 172 28.95 -3.44 8.94
N LEU A 173 29.39 -2.55 9.81
CA LEU A 173 28.84 -1.19 9.98
C LEU A 173 29.99 -0.19 9.88
N GLU A 174 29.75 0.98 9.28
CA GLU A 174 30.76 2.04 9.13
C GLU A 174 30.11 3.40 9.40
N GLY A 175 30.80 4.23 10.20
CA GLY A 175 30.42 5.63 10.43
C GLY A 175 29.00 5.80 10.98
N LEU A 176 28.69 5.15 12.10
CA LEU A 176 27.41 5.31 12.80
C LEU A 176 27.54 6.48 13.78
N LYS A 177 26.79 7.56 13.54
CA LYS A 177 26.64 8.69 14.46
C LYS A 177 25.24 8.68 15.05
N GLY A 178 25.11 8.97 16.33
CA GLY A 178 23.85 9.09 17.03
C GLY A 178 23.74 10.38 17.83
N GLN A 179 22.56 10.96 17.88
CA GLN A 179 22.19 12.02 18.80
C GLN A 179 20.88 11.63 19.49
N TYR A 180 20.85 11.70 20.81
CA TYR A 180 19.74 11.26 21.65
C TYR A 180 19.38 12.40 22.60
N VAL A 181 18.09 12.66 22.77
CA VAL A 181 17.57 13.64 23.72
C VAL A 181 16.65 12.93 24.69
N LEU A 182 17.00 13.00 25.97
CA LEU A 182 16.21 12.46 27.07
C LEU A 182 15.60 13.61 27.87
N THR A 183 14.29 13.53 28.05
CA THR A 183 13.48 14.53 28.76
C THR A 183 12.93 13.92 30.05
N PRO A 184 12.95 14.65 31.18
CA PRO A 184 12.36 14.17 32.43
C PRO A 184 10.83 14.07 32.31
N ILE A 185 10.26 12.96 32.78
CA ILE A 185 8.80 12.71 32.81
C ILE A 185 8.25 12.53 34.22
N GLY A 186 9.10 12.62 35.22
CA GLY A 186 8.77 12.47 36.63
C GLY A 186 10.01 12.64 37.50
N GLU A 187 9.87 12.45 38.81
CA GLU A 187 11.03 12.37 39.69
C GLU A 187 11.84 11.12 39.33
N HIS A 188 13.10 11.34 38.94
CA HIS A 188 14.04 10.28 38.56
C HIS A 188 13.60 9.43 37.36
N GLN A 189 12.74 9.96 36.48
CA GLN A 189 12.26 9.26 35.29
C GLN A 189 12.54 10.05 34.00
N TYR A 190 13.05 9.37 32.98
CA TYR A 190 13.34 9.95 31.66
C TYR A 190 12.66 9.18 30.53
N ASP A 191 12.32 9.90 29.46
CA ASP A 191 11.86 9.35 28.19
C ASP A 191 12.71 9.87 27.03
N ILE A 192 12.84 9.10 25.96
CA ILE A 192 13.54 9.51 24.74
C ILE A 192 12.57 10.35 23.92
N THR A 193 12.88 11.64 23.79
CA THR A 193 12.07 12.60 23.02
C THR A 193 12.67 12.95 21.66
N GLY A 194 13.96 12.66 21.47
CA GLY A 194 14.66 12.88 20.21
C GLY A 194 15.72 11.81 19.95
N LEU A 195 15.83 11.40 18.69
CA LEU A 195 16.81 10.43 18.20
C LEU A 195 17.15 10.76 16.74
N ASP A 196 18.41 11.09 16.45
CA ASP A 196 18.95 11.22 15.08
C ASP A 196 20.11 10.24 14.92
N LEU A 197 19.97 9.27 14.02
CA LEU A 197 20.99 8.30 13.67
C LEU A 197 21.42 8.52 12.22
N LYS A 198 22.73 8.56 11.99
CA LYS A 198 23.32 8.65 10.65
C LYS A 198 24.30 7.51 10.47
N LEU A 199 24.18 6.78 9.38
CA LEU A 199 24.98 5.62 9.06
C LEU A 199 25.56 5.79 7.66
N LYS A 200 26.90 5.78 7.55
CA LYS A 200 27.57 5.87 6.25
C LYS A 200 27.35 4.61 5.41
N ASN A 201 27.68 3.43 5.95
CA ASN A 201 27.46 2.16 5.27
C ASN A 201 27.07 1.05 6.24
N ALA A 202 26.17 0.17 5.82
CA ALA A 202 25.93 -1.11 6.49
C ALA A 202 25.83 -2.26 5.50
N ASP A 203 26.35 -3.41 5.92
CA ASP A 203 26.26 -4.69 5.24
C ASP A 203 25.80 -5.73 6.28
N ILE A 204 24.53 -6.14 6.21
CA ILE A 204 23.84 -6.89 7.27
C ILE A 204 23.32 -8.22 6.71
N PHE A 205 23.80 -9.33 7.28
CA PHE A 205 23.30 -10.67 6.96
C PHE A 205 22.38 -11.19 8.06
N LEU A 206 21.08 -11.24 7.74
CA LEU A 206 20.05 -11.88 8.55
C LEU A 206 20.01 -13.37 8.19
N LEU A 207 20.64 -14.18 9.02
CA LEU A 207 20.71 -15.64 8.85
C LEU A 207 19.44 -16.29 9.42
N ASN A 208 18.33 -16.18 8.70
CA ASN A 208 17.02 -16.73 9.06
C ASN A 208 16.45 -17.62 7.95
N GLY A 209 16.95 -18.84 7.77
CA GLY A 209 16.41 -19.81 6.79
C GLY A 209 16.66 -19.45 5.31
N GLU A 210 16.43 -18.20 4.92
CA GLU A 210 16.60 -17.62 3.58
C GLU A 210 17.92 -16.85 3.40
N ASN A 211 18.63 -16.56 4.50
CA ASN A 211 19.87 -15.77 4.53
C ASN A 211 19.73 -14.43 3.79
N THR A 212 18.82 -13.59 4.28
CA THR A 212 18.61 -12.24 3.72
C THR A 212 19.83 -11.38 3.97
N HIS A 213 20.24 -10.64 2.95
CA HIS A 213 21.36 -9.72 2.99
C HIS A 213 20.88 -8.32 2.60
N ILE A 214 21.18 -7.35 3.45
CA ILE A 214 20.75 -5.96 3.34
C ILE A 214 21.99 -5.09 3.31
N LYS A 215 22.15 -4.28 2.26
CA LYS A 215 23.14 -3.19 2.24
C LYS A 215 22.45 -1.84 2.28
N LEU A 216 23.01 -0.91 3.04
CA LEU A 216 22.54 0.47 3.16
C LEU A 216 23.72 1.42 2.92
N GLU A 217 23.49 2.47 2.13
CA GLU A 217 24.43 3.55 1.87
C GLU A 217 23.78 4.87 2.28
N ASN A 218 24.48 5.66 3.12
CA ASN A 218 24.05 6.96 3.65
C ASN A 218 22.60 6.93 4.17
N ALA A 219 22.38 6.14 5.21
CA ALA A 219 21.07 6.01 5.85
C ALA A 219 20.93 6.96 7.04
N THR A 220 19.77 7.58 7.19
CA THR A 220 19.42 8.38 8.37
C THR A 220 18.13 7.88 9.00
N TYR A 221 18.04 7.97 10.32
CA TYR A 221 16.81 7.72 11.06
C TYR A 221 16.59 8.82 12.08
N ASN A 222 15.50 9.55 11.94
CA ASN A 222 15.08 10.62 12.84
C ASN A 222 13.81 10.18 13.54
N PHE A 223 13.76 10.36 14.86
CA PHE A 223 12.57 10.14 15.66
C PHE A 223 12.43 11.28 16.66
N GLU A 224 11.25 11.90 16.65
CA GLU A 224 10.87 12.97 17.56
C GLU A 224 9.59 12.58 18.26
N LYS A 225 9.47 13.00 19.50
CA LYS A 225 8.33 12.70 20.34
C LYS A 225 8.01 13.86 21.27
N ASN A 226 6.79 14.36 21.13
CA ASN A 226 6.28 15.48 21.91
C ASN A 226 5.33 14.94 22.98
N LEU A 227 5.64 15.25 24.23
CA LEU A 227 4.95 14.73 25.40
C LEU A 227 3.81 15.68 25.83
N SER A 228 2.69 15.12 26.30
CA SER A 228 1.58 15.85 26.94
C SER A 228 1.23 15.19 28.28
N ALA A 229 0.11 15.56 28.92
CA ALA A 229 -0.28 14.95 30.19
C ALA A 229 -0.77 13.49 30.04
N GLN A 230 -1.39 13.11 28.91
CA GLN A 230 -2.07 11.81 28.74
C GLN A 230 -1.68 11.06 27.47
N HIS A 231 -1.09 11.75 26.49
CA HIS A 231 -0.71 11.20 25.20
C HIS A 231 0.63 11.76 24.72
N TYR A 232 1.16 11.22 23.63
CA TYR A 232 2.30 11.81 22.93
C TYR A 232 2.08 11.83 21.43
N ASP A 233 2.66 12.83 20.77
CA ASP A 233 2.78 12.84 19.31
C ASP A 233 4.16 12.29 18.94
N SER A 234 4.25 11.61 17.80
CA SER A 234 5.52 11.08 17.30
C SER A 234 5.70 11.39 15.82
N ALA A 235 6.95 11.59 15.43
CA ALA A 235 7.36 11.67 14.04
C ALA A 235 8.62 10.83 13.84
N ALA A 236 8.57 9.86 12.94
CA ALA A 236 9.70 9.04 12.53
C ALA A 236 10.00 9.26 11.05
N LYS A 237 11.26 9.37 10.69
CA LYS A 237 11.72 9.48 9.30
C LYS A 237 12.94 8.60 9.08
N PHE A 238 12.91 7.76 8.05
CA PHE A 238 14.05 6.97 7.60
C PHE A 238 14.39 7.36 6.16
N THR A 239 15.66 7.67 5.90
CA THR A 239 16.13 7.89 4.53
C THR A 239 17.33 7.00 4.22
N SER A 240 17.52 6.65 2.95
CA SER A 240 18.70 5.94 2.47
C SER A 240 18.98 6.31 1.01
N GLN A 241 20.23 6.70 0.72
CA GLN A 241 20.62 6.99 -0.66
C GLN A 241 20.51 5.74 -1.54
N LYS A 242 20.87 4.58 -1.00
CA LYS A 242 20.80 3.31 -1.72
C LYS A 242 20.66 2.13 -0.77
N MET A 243 19.74 1.25 -1.11
CA MET A 243 19.48 0.00 -0.40
C MET A 243 19.51 -1.17 -1.38
N ILE A 244 20.23 -2.23 -1.02
CA ILE A 244 20.35 -3.46 -1.82
C ILE A 244 19.85 -4.63 -0.98
N LEU A 245 18.93 -5.40 -1.56
CA LEU A 245 18.38 -6.61 -0.94
C LEU A 245 18.74 -7.84 -1.78
N SER A 246 19.35 -8.83 -1.13
CA SER A 246 19.72 -10.11 -1.73
C SER A 246 19.45 -11.27 -0.76
N ASN A 247 19.54 -12.51 -1.25
CA ASN A 247 19.37 -13.71 -0.44
C ASN A 247 20.31 -14.82 -0.93
N LYS A 248 20.38 -15.97 -0.24
CA LYS A 248 21.29 -17.08 -0.64
C LYS A 248 21.02 -17.68 -2.03
N TYR A 249 19.82 -17.46 -2.57
CA TYR A 249 19.42 -18.02 -3.86
C TYR A 249 19.88 -17.16 -5.03
N LYS A 250 20.24 -15.89 -4.77
CA LYS A 250 20.76 -14.94 -5.76
C LYS A 250 22.27 -15.08 -5.87
N LYS A 251 22.74 -15.53 -7.04
CA LYS A 251 24.15 -15.88 -7.31
C LYS A 251 24.94 -14.74 -7.95
N SER A 252 24.25 -13.72 -8.46
CA SER A 252 24.83 -12.57 -9.16
C SER A 252 24.37 -11.24 -8.57
N PRO A 253 25.22 -10.18 -8.52
CA PRO A 253 24.79 -8.83 -8.15
C PRO A 253 23.62 -8.28 -8.99
N GLN A 254 23.44 -8.78 -10.21
CA GLN A 254 22.37 -8.40 -11.13
C GLN A 254 21.00 -8.94 -10.69
N GLU A 255 20.97 -9.91 -9.78
CA GLU A 255 19.74 -10.47 -9.21
C GLU A 255 19.28 -9.74 -7.94
N ASN A 256 20.02 -8.73 -7.49
CA ASN A 256 19.67 -7.97 -6.29
C ASN A 256 18.51 -7.00 -6.56
N VAL A 257 17.64 -6.85 -5.58
CA VAL A 257 16.68 -5.73 -5.59
C VAL A 257 17.44 -4.47 -5.18
N VAL A 258 17.28 -3.40 -5.95
CA VAL A 258 17.95 -2.12 -5.71
C VAL A 258 16.91 -1.03 -5.54
N ILE A 259 17.01 -0.29 -4.43
CA ILE A 259 16.17 0.85 -4.09
C ILE A 259 17.07 2.07 -3.98
N ASN A 260 16.80 3.12 -4.75
CA ASN A 260 17.55 4.38 -4.69
C ASN A 260 16.69 5.50 -4.10
N GLN A 261 17.32 6.32 -3.25
CA GLN A 261 16.74 7.48 -2.59
C GLN A 261 15.42 7.14 -1.89
N LEU A 262 15.45 6.15 -1.00
CA LEU A 262 14.31 5.79 -0.17
C LEU A 262 14.10 6.86 0.91
N ASP A 263 12.88 7.37 1.04
CA ASP A 263 12.44 8.26 2.11
C ASP A 263 11.10 7.73 2.64
N VAL A 264 11.06 7.39 3.93
CA VAL A 264 9.91 6.88 4.66
C VAL A 264 9.64 7.80 5.83
N ALA A 265 8.44 8.34 5.95
CA ALA A 265 8.03 9.17 7.08
C ALA A 265 6.72 8.64 7.69
N LEU A 266 6.61 8.74 9.01
CA LEU A 266 5.44 8.37 9.79
C LEU A 266 5.22 9.40 10.89
N LYS A 267 4.04 10.01 10.94
CA LYS A 267 3.60 10.85 12.05
C LYS A 267 2.39 10.21 12.72
N GLN A 268 2.34 10.25 14.04
CA GLN A 268 1.20 9.78 14.83
C GLN A 268 0.80 10.86 15.83
N GLN A 269 -0.50 11.04 16.03
CA GLN A 269 -1.09 12.06 16.90
C GLN A 269 -1.80 11.44 18.09
N ALA A 270 -1.58 11.99 19.28
CA ALA A 270 -2.20 11.57 20.53
C ALA A 270 -2.15 10.06 20.79
N VAL A 271 -0.96 9.47 20.66
CA VAL A 271 -0.72 8.08 21.04
C VAL A 271 -0.81 7.96 22.57
N PRO A 272 -1.65 7.07 23.13
CA PRO A 272 -1.76 6.90 24.58
C PRO A 272 -0.46 6.41 25.21
N TYR A 273 -0.10 6.90 26.39
CA TYR A 273 1.14 6.49 27.08
C TYR A 273 1.21 5.00 27.44
N GLN A 274 0.07 4.33 27.57
CA GLN A 274 0.01 2.87 27.76
C GLN A 274 0.51 2.07 26.54
N VAL A 275 0.58 2.69 25.35
CA VAL A 275 1.14 2.05 24.16
C VAL A 275 2.65 2.23 24.18
N SER A 276 3.37 1.13 24.42
CA SER A 276 4.83 1.09 24.33
C SER A 276 5.25 0.35 23.06
N PHE A 277 5.76 1.11 22.07
CA PHE A 277 6.27 0.54 20.82
C PHE A 277 7.31 -0.57 21.08
N TYR A 278 8.17 -0.42 22.09
CA TYR A 278 9.12 -1.46 22.48
C TYR A 278 8.41 -2.72 22.96
N GLN A 279 7.42 -2.61 23.87
CA GLN A 279 6.71 -3.79 24.39
C GLN A 279 6.00 -4.54 23.26
N GLU A 280 5.40 -3.80 22.32
CA GLU A 280 4.79 -4.40 21.14
C GLU A 280 5.85 -5.07 20.24
N MET A 281 6.97 -4.41 19.94
CA MET A 281 8.08 -4.98 19.16
C MET A 281 8.75 -6.18 19.85
N GLU A 282 8.83 -6.18 21.18
CA GLU A 282 9.41 -7.27 21.97
C GLU A 282 8.64 -8.58 21.79
N LYS A 283 7.31 -8.50 21.65
CA LYS A 283 6.47 -9.65 21.30
C LYS A 283 6.92 -10.28 19.97
N PHE A 284 7.40 -9.49 19.02
CA PHE A 284 7.92 -9.98 17.73
C PHE A 284 9.35 -10.50 17.77
N ILE A 285 10.17 -9.98 18.69
CA ILE A 285 11.59 -10.35 18.81
C ILE A 285 11.75 -11.66 19.60
N ASN A 286 11.03 -11.76 20.73
CA ASN A 286 11.19 -12.85 21.69
C ASN A 286 10.26 -14.03 21.38
N ASN A 287 9.01 -13.73 21.03
CA ASN A 287 8.08 -14.72 20.50
C ASN A 287 8.16 -14.62 18.97
N THR A 288 7.95 -15.71 18.24
CA THR A 288 7.82 -15.64 16.78
C THR A 288 6.31 -15.57 16.54
N PRO A 289 5.66 -14.39 16.66
CA PRO A 289 4.21 -14.30 16.55
C PRO A 289 3.78 -14.83 15.20
N SER A 290 2.57 -15.38 15.15
CA SER A 290 1.98 -15.75 13.87
C SER A 290 1.78 -14.50 13.01
N LEU A 291 1.67 -14.65 11.69
CA LEU A 291 1.32 -13.53 10.81
C LEU A 291 -0.01 -12.87 11.24
N SER A 292 -0.93 -13.64 11.80
CA SER A 292 -2.20 -13.15 12.32
C SER A 292 -1.99 -12.20 13.51
N ASP A 293 -1.21 -12.61 14.50
CA ASP A 293 -0.83 -11.78 15.66
C ASP A 293 -0.10 -10.50 15.21
N ALA A 294 0.72 -10.61 14.17
CA ALA A 294 1.43 -9.49 13.58
C ALA A 294 0.48 -8.44 13.00
N ILE A 295 -0.48 -8.88 12.19
CA ILE A 295 -1.48 -8.02 11.55
C ILE A 295 -2.33 -7.31 12.62
N LEU A 296 -2.78 -8.04 13.65
CA LEU A 296 -3.58 -7.48 14.73
C LEU A 296 -2.82 -6.42 15.52
N THR A 297 -1.56 -6.69 15.85
CA THR A 297 -0.73 -5.76 16.60
C THR A 297 -0.44 -4.49 15.79
N LEU A 298 -0.10 -4.63 14.51
CA LEU A 298 0.11 -3.48 13.61
C LEU A 298 -1.17 -2.65 13.45
N SER A 299 -2.32 -3.30 13.27
CA SER A 299 -3.61 -2.61 13.18
C SER A 299 -3.90 -1.78 14.43
N ASN A 300 -3.66 -2.34 15.62
CA ASN A 300 -3.81 -1.60 16.88
C ASN A 300 -2.83 -0.43 17.00
N LEU A 301 -1.56 -0.62 16.62
CA LEU A 301 -0.56 0.46 16.65
C LEU A 301 -0.94 1.63 15.72
N PHE A 302 -1.56 1.34 14.59
CA PHE A 302 -1.97 2.36 13.63
C PHE A 302 -3.32 3.02 13.94
N THR A 303 -4.15 2.40 14.78
CA THR A 303 -5.51 2.91 15.06
C THR A 303 -5.78 3.25 16.54
N ASN A 304 -4.84 2.95 17.44
CA ASN A 304 -4.89 3.38 18.84
C ASN A 304 -4.18 4.73 19.02
N ASN A 305 -4.63 5.72 18.27
CA ASN A 305 -4.18 7.11 18.29
C ASN A 305 -5.35 7.98 17.78
N GLN A 306 -5.15 9.28 17.56
CA GLN A 306 -6.18 10.17 16.96
C GLN A 306 -5.96 10.41 15.47
N GLY A 307 -4.76 10.13 14.96
CA GLY A 307 -4.44 10.35 13.56
C GLY A 307 -3.04 9.88 13.20
N ILE A 308 -2.89 9.56 11.92
CA ILE A 308 -1.66 9.04 11.35
C ILE A 308 -1.43 9.61 9.96
N ASN A 309 -0.18 9.97 9.68
CA ASN A 309 0.27 10.42 8.37
C ASN A 309 1.54 9.65 7.98
N GLY A 310 1.43 8.82 6.95
CA GLY A 310 2.50 8.00 6.41
C GLY A 310 2.89 8.43 5.00
N GLN A 311 4.19 8.43 4.71
CA GLN A 311 4.71 8.69 3.37
C GLN A 311 5.84 7.73 3.06
N VAL A 312 5.86 7.20 1.84
CA VAL A 312 6.97 6.43 1.29
C VAL A 312 7.29 7.00 -0.09
N SER A 313 8.53 7.33 -0.35
CA SER A 313 8.98 7.74 -1.68
C SER A 313 10.32 7.13 -2.04
N MET A 314 10.51 6.85 -3.33
CA MET A 314 11.76 6.35 -3.87
C MET A 314 11.93 6.79 -5.32
N ASN A 315 13.15 7.19 -5.69
CA ASN A 315 13.43 7.60 -7.07
C ASN A 315 13.49 6.40 -8.01
N LYS A 316 13.99 5.25 -7.54
CA LYS A 316 14.11 4.05 -8.38
C LYS A 316 13.96 2.77 -7.59
N LEU A 317 13.19 1.82 -8.12
CA LEU A 317 13.11 0.43 -7.66
C LEU A 317 13.37 -0.52 -8.83
N ILE A 318 14.37 -1.39 -8.69
CA ILE A 318 14.71 -2.42 -9.66
C ILE A 318 14.44 -3.78 -9.03
N ILE A 319 13.54 -4.56 -9.63
CA ILE A 319 13.26 -5.95 -9.26
C ILE A 319 13.66 -6.85 -10.46
N PRO A 320 14.71 -7.66 -10.31
CA PRO A 320 15.16 -8.55 -11.39
C PRO A 320 14.47 -9.92 -11.37
N GLU A 321 14.37 -10.54 -12.54
CA GLU A 321 14.02 -11.95 -12.75
C GLU A 321 15.10 -12.61 -13.63
N LYS A 322 15.65 -13.76 -13.22
CA LYS A 322 16.64 -14.56 -13.99
C LYS A 322 17.78 -13.72 -14.62
N ASN A 323 18.39 -12.82 -13.86
CA ASN A 323 19.49 -11.92 -14.27
C ASN A 323 19.11 -10.74 -15.21
N LYS A 324 17.82 -10.45 -15.45
CA LYS A 324 17.37 -9.25 -16.16
C LYS A 324 16.45 -8.40 -15.28
N PRO A 325 16.48 -7.06 -15.37
CA PRO A 325 15.48 -6.24 -14.70
C PRO A 325 14.11 -6.57 -15.30
N PHE A 326 13.23 -7.21 -14.53
CA PHE A 326 11.87 -7.53 -14.94
C PHE A 326 10.98 -6.29 -14.78
N LEU A 327 11.19 -5.58 -13.66
CA LEU A 327 10.38 -4.45 -13.27
C LEU A 327 11.28 -3.31 -12.78
N ASN A 328 11.06 -2.12 -13.34
CA ASN A 328 11.84 -0.93 -13.06
C ASN A 328 10.90 0.27 -12.87
N PHE A 329 10.62 0.62 -11.62
CA PHE A 329 9.85 1.81 -11.27
C PHE A 329 10.74 3.02 -11.09
N LYS A 330 10.28 4.17 -11.56
CA LYS A 330 10.86 5.49 -11.30
C LYS A 330 9.84 6.38 -10.61
N ASP A 331 10.33 7.18 -9.66
CA ASP A 331 9.58 8.19 -8.92
C ASP A 331 8.28 7.63 -8.33
N LEU A 332 8.42 6.61 -7.49
CA LEU A 332 7.32 5.98 -6.78
C LEU A 332 7.07 6.73 -5.47
N ARG A 333 5.82 7.16 -5.25
CA ARG A 333 5.40 7.88 -4.05
C ARG A 333 4.08 7.30 -3.55
N PHE A 334 3.98 7.10 -2.24
CA PHE A 334 2.77 6.70 -1.53
C PHE A 334 2.57 7.67 -0.36
N HIS A 335 1.33 8.08 -0.18
CA HIS A 335 0.88 8.87 0.95
C HIS A 335 -0.37 8.23 1.53
N PHE A 336 -0.41 8.14 2.85
CA PHE A 336 -1.56 7.69 3.60
C PHE A 336 -1.81 8.67 4.73
N ASN A 337 -3.05 9.12 4.86
CA ASN A 337 -3.49 9.94 5.97
C ASN A 337 -4.76 9.35 6.55
N SER A 338 -4.84 9.26 7.87
CA SER A 338 -6.07 8.88 8.55
C SER A 338 -6.26 9.77 9.75
N SER A 339 -7.44 10.38 9.85
CA SER A 339 -7.92 11.06 11.05
C SER A 339 -9.01 10.20 11.68
N HIS A 340 -8.88 9.95 12.98
CA HIS A 340 -9.82 9.12 13.72
C HIS A 340 -9.96 9.58 15.18
N GLU A 341 -9.92 10.91 15.41
CA GLU A 341 -10.31 11.55 16.68
C GLU A 341 -11.66 11.01 17.19
N ASN A 342 -12.63 10.89 16.28
CA ASN A 342 -13.84 10.10 16.44
C ASN A 342 -13.79 8.89 15.51
N LYS A 343 -13.61 7.68 16.07
CA LYS A 343 -13.55 6.44 15.28
C LYS A 343 -14.85 6.10 14.53
N LYS A 344 -15.98 6.72 14.88
CA LYS A 344 -17.26 6.55 14.17
C LYS A 344 -17.48 7.56 13.04
N ASP A 345 -16.55 8.51 12.90
CA ASP A 345 -16.60 9.57 11.90
C ASP A 345 -15.18 9.92 11.45
N SER A 346 -14.49 8.92 10.91
CA SER A 346 -13.10 9.03 10.47
C SER A 346 -12.98 9.45 9.00
N ALA A 347 -11.83 10.01 8.65
CA ALA A 347 -11.45 10.27 7.26
C ALA A 347 -10.13 9.57 6.91
N LEU A 348 -10.08 9.00 5.71
CA LEU A 348 -8.94 8.25 5.17
C LEU A 348 -8.60 8.79 3.79
N ASP A 349 -7.35 9.18 3.58
CA ASP A 349 -6.82 9.57 2.28
C ASP A 349 -5.67 8.64 1.91
N PHE A 350 -5.73 8.13 0.68
CA PHE A 350 -4.68 7.32 0.07
C PHE A 350 -4.29 7.96 -1.25
N GLU A 351 -3.02 8.27 -1.43
CA GLU A 351 -2.50 8.77 -2.69
C GLU A 351 -1.29 7.94 -3.10
N TRP A 352 -1.21 7.60 -4.38
CA TRP A 352 0.00 7.00 -4.92
C TRP A 352 0.30 7.56 -6.30
N HIS A 353 1.58 7.59 -6.62
CA HIS A 353 2.09 8.10 -7.87
C HIS A 353 3.29 7.27 -8.31
N LEU A 354 3.33 6.99 -9.60
CA LEU A 354 4.38 6.29 -10.31
C LEU A 354 4.77 7.15 -11.52
N GLY A 355 5.97 7.74 -11.47
CA GLY A 355 6.45 8.60 -12.56
C GLY A 355 6.66 7.84 -13.86
N GLN A 356 7.33 6.68 -13.83
CA GLN A 356 7.49 5.81 -15.00
C GLN A 356 7.71 4.36 -14.59
N THR A 357 7.19 3.42 -15.37
CA THR A 357 7.63 2.03 -15.30
C THR A 357 7.88 1.44 -16.67
N ARG A 358 8.80 0.47 -16.70
CA ARG A 358 8.91 -0.50 -17.77
C ARG A 358 8.88 -1.90 -17.17
N VAL A 359 7.95 -2.71 -17.65
CA VAL A 359 7.86 -4.14 -17.35
C VAL A 359 8.25 -4.89 -18.61
N ASP A 360 9.30 -5.69 -18.54
CA ASP A 360 9.74 -6.54 -19.65
C ASP A 360 9.17 -7.95 -19.45
N LEU A 361 8.20 -8.35 -20.28
CA LEU A 361 7.58 -9.67 -20.23
C LEU A 361 8.44 -10.63 -21.11
N SER A 362 9.41 -11.34 -20.51
CA SER A 362 10.22 -12.37 -21.23
C SER A 362 9.55 -13.76 -21.12
N ALA A 363 9.60 -14.75 -22.04
CA ALA A 363 10.47 -15.00 -23.20
C ALA A 363 9.76 -15.79 -24.35
N GLN A 364 8.43 -15.79 -24.45
CA GLN A 364 7.69 -16.54 -25.50
C GLN A 364 7.18 -15.67 -26.66
N ILE A 365 7.15 -14.34 -26.51
CA ILE A 365 6.62 -13.40 -27.51
C ILE A 365 7.61 -12.24 -27.66
N LYS A 366 7.94 -11.85 -28.90
CA LYS A 366 9.05 -10.92 -29.25
C LYS A 366 8.81 -9.44 -28.86
N THR A 367 7.61 -9.06 -28.43
CA THR A 367 7.15 -7.65 -28.40
C THR A 367 6.61 -7.17 -27.05
N ASP A 368 6.66 -7.96 -25.99
CA ASP A 368 5.83 -7.72 -24.82
C ASP A 368 6.57 -6.90 -23.75
N PHE A 369 6.52 -5.58 -23.89
CA PHE A 369 6.83 -4.68 -22.79
C PHE A 369 5.61 -3.83 -22.44
N ILE A 370 5.48 -3.46 -21.17
CA ILE A 370 4.49 -2.47 -20.73
C ILE A 370 5.27 -1.24 -20.27
N VAL A 371 5.00 -0.09 -20.88
CA VAL A 371 5.48 1.20 -20.38
C VAL A 371 4.28 1.99 -19.86
N LEU A 372 4.34 2.40 -18.60
CA LEU A 372 3.42 3.39 -18.04
C LEU A 372 4.21 4.67 -17.80
N ASP A 373 3.67 5.79 -18.25
CA ASP A 373 4.17 7.13 -17.98
C ASP A 373 3.15 7.87 -17.10
N ASN A 374 3.63 8.35 -15.96
CA ASN A 374 2.94 9.18 -14.99
C ASN A 374 1.52 8.67 -14.65
N LEU A 375 1.47 7.66 -13.79
CA LEU A 375 0.25 7.10 -13.23
C LEU A 375 0.08 7.59 -11.79
N SER A 376 -1.10 8.11 -11.45
CA SER A 376 -1.44 8.47 -10.08
C SER A 376 -2.86 8.04 -9.75
N ALA A 377 -3.09 7.66 -8.50
CA ALA A 377 -4.44 7.56 -7.97
C ALA A 377 -4.56 8.22 -6.60
N LYS A 378 -5.76 8.72 -6.33
CA LYS A 378 -6.17 9.30 -5.07
C LYS A 378 -7.52 8.72 -4.66
N THR A 379 -7.61 8.22 -3.44
CA THR A 379 -8.85 7.75 -2.81
C THR A 379 -9.05 8.51 -1.52
N THR A 380 -10.19 9.16 -1.37
CA THR A 380 -10.63 9.81 -0.14
C THR A 380 -11.92 9.15 0.34
N LEU A 381 -11.93 8.72 1.60
CA LEU A 381 -13.09 8.20 2.30
C LEU A 381 -13.38 9.11 3.49
N THR A 382 -14.62 9.53 3.66
CA THR A 382 -15.05 10.33 4.83
C THR A 382 -16.30 9.75 5.47
N GLN A 383 -16.55 10.12 6.73
CA GLN A 383 -17.65 9.58 7.54
C GLN A 383 -17.55 8.06 7.74
N VAL A 384 -16.31 7.55 7.80
CA VAL A 384 -16.00 6.14 7.99
C VAL A 384 -16.23 5.74 9.43
N ASP A 385 -17.02 4.69 9.66
CA ASP A 385 -17.08 4.01 10.95
C ASP A 385 -15.90 3.03 11.04
N LEU A 386 -14.76 3.55 11.48
CA LEU A 386 -13.52 2.80 11.59
C LEU A 386 -13.64 1.65 12.59
N GLU A 387 -14.45 1.77 13.65
CA GLU A 387 -14.67 0.67 14.61
C GLU A 387 -15.28 -0.55 13.91
N LYS A 388 -16.32 -0.32 13.10
CA LYS A 388 -16.96 -1.38 12.31
C LYS A 388 -16.03 -1.95 11.24
N ARG A 389 -15.22 -1.12 10.58
CA ARG A 389 -14.21 -1.56 9.62
C ARG A 389 -13.13 -2.44 10.30
N LEU A 390 -12.67 -2.05 11.48
CA LEU A 390 -11.65 -2.78 12.24
C LEU A 390 -12.13 -4.14 12.76
N ALA A 391 -13.44 -4.34 12.93
CA ALA A 391 -14.01 -5.64 13.27
C ALA A 391 -13.71 -6.73 12.22
N PHE A 392 -13.33 -6.35 10.99
CA PHE A 392 -12.94 -7.29 9.93
C PHE A 392 -11.47 -7.74 9.99
N VAL A 393 -10.60 -7.02 10.70
CA VAL A 393 -9.15 -7.30 10.77
C VAL A 393 -8.85 -8.73 11.23
N PRO A 394 -9.51 -9.30 12.27
CA PRO A 394 -9.27 -10.68 12.67
C PRO A 394 -9.59 -11.71 11.57
N PHE A 395 -10.52 -11.43 10.66
CA PHE A 395 -10.85 -12.34 9.56
C PHE A 395 -9.81 -12.26 8.45
N TYR A 396 -9.30 -11.07 8.12
CA TYR A 396 -8.15 -10.92 7.21
C TYR A 396 -6.89 -11.57 7.77
N ALA A 397 -6.63 -11.39 9.07
CA ALA A 397 -5.47 -11.95 9.76
C ALA A 397 -5.44 -13.50 9.72
N ASN A 398 -6.61 -14.13 9.70
CA ASN A 398 -6.78 -15.58 9.64
C ASN A 398 -7.17 -16.10 8.24
N MET A 399 -7.10 -15.24 7.23
CA MET A 399 -7.48 -15.60 5.86
C MET A 399 -6.47 -16.59 5.30
N SER A 400 -6.96 -17.75 4.84
CA SER A 400 -6.12 -18.80 4.25
C SER A 400 -6.25 -18.76 2.74
N SER A 401 -5.14 -18.73 2.01
CA SER A 401 -5.16 -18.85 0.54
C SER A 401 -5.64 -20.22 0.04
N ASN A 402 -5.70 -21.23 0.93
CA ASN A 402 -5.92 -22.63 0.55
C ASN A 402 -7.31 -23.15 0.92
N LYS A 403 -8.22 -22.30 1.39
CA LYS A 403 -9.62 -22.69 1.65
C LYS A 403 -10.44 -22.52 0.37
N GLU A 404 -10.47 -23.57 -0.44
CA GLU A 404 -11.26 -23.59 -1.69
C GLU A 404 -12.74 -23.92 -1.45
N ASN A 405 -13.08 -24.58 -0.33
CA ASN A 405 -14.45 -25.02 -0.06
C ASN A 405 -15.19 -24.07 0.90
N LEU A 406 -16.46 -23.79 0.57
CA LEU A 406 -17.38 -23.04 1.41
C LEU A 406 -17.59 -23.76 2.76
N PRO A 407 -17.61 -23.03 3.89
CA PRO A 407 -17.98 -23.57 5.20
C PRO A 407 -19.34 -24.29 5.19
N LYS A 408 -19.50 -25.28 6.09
CA LYS A 408 -20.81 -25.92 6.33
C LYS A 408 -21.78 -24.98 7.02
N ASP A 409 -21.29 -24.24 8.03
CA ASP A 409 -22.06 -23.31 8.85
C ASP A 409 -21.49 -21.89 8.76
N ASP A 410 -22.35 -20.88 8.92
CA ASP A 410 -21.92 -19.49 8.96
C ASP A 410 -21.10 -19.20 10.23
N ASN A 411 -20.02 -18.43 10.07
CA ASN A 411 -19.34 -17.82 11.19
C ASN A 411 -20.22 -16.71 11.79
N LYS A 412 -20.72 -16.94 13.01
CA LYS A 412 -21.64 -16.01 13.70
C LYS A 412 -21.03 -14.62 13.89
N LEU A 413 -19.76 -14.52 14.26
CA LEU A 413 -19.08 -13.24 14.49
C LEU A 413 -18.91 -12.46 13.19
N PHE A 414 -18.56 -13.14 12.10
CA PHE A 414 -18.43 -12.52 10.78
C PHE A 414 -19.78 -11.98 10.29
N LYS A 415 -20.84 -12.77 10.46
CA LYS A 415 -22.20 -12.37 10.08
C LYS A 415 -22.71 -11.17 10.89
N GLN A 416 -22.39 -11.11 12.18
CA GLN A 416 -22.67 -9.95 13.03
C GLN A 416 -21.91 -8.71 12.56
N ALA A 417 -20.61 -8.84 12.24
CA ALA A 417 -19.81 -7.72 11.72
C ALA A 417 -20.34 -7.18 10.38
N LEU A 418 -20.75 -8.06 9.46
CA LEU A 418 -21.38 -7.66 8.19
C LEU A 418 -22.68 -6.88 8.41
N THR A 419 -23.54 -7.36 9.32
CA THR A 419 -24.82 -6.70 9.62
C THR A 419 -24.55 -5.33 10.26
N ALA A 420 -23.65 -5.26 11.24
CA ALA A 420 -23.29 -4.01 11.89
C ALA A 420 -22.70 -2.97 10.93
N LEU A 421 -21.88 -3.40 9.95
CA LEU A 421 -21.32 -2.52 8.92
C LEU A 421 -22.40 -1.94 8.00
N SER A 422 -23.40 -2.75 7.65
CA SER A 422 -24.56 -2.34 6.87
C SER A 422 -25.43 -1.33 7.62
N ASP A 423 -25.61 -1.53 8.92
CA ASP A 423 -26.44 -0.68 9.78
C ASP A 423 -25.84 0.74 9.88
N GLY A 424 -26.44 1.72 9.20
CA GLY A 424 -25.98 3.11 9.26
C GLY A 424 -24.75 3.40 8.40
N PHE A 425 -24.52 2.64 7.33
CA PHE A 425 -23.55 2.99 6.29
C PHE A 425 -23.87 4.38 5.71
N LYS A 426 -22.92 5.31 5.87
CA LYS A 426 -23.03 6.74 5.48
C LYS A 426 -21.74 7.25 4.84
N GLU A 427 -20.82 6.34 4.49
CA GLU A 427 -19.49 6.71 4.02
C GLU A 427 -19.60 7.43 2.68
N LYS A 428 -18.71 8.39 2.47
CA LYS A 428 -18.54 9.07 1.17
C LYS A 428 -17.20 8.66 0.59
N ALA A 429 -17.20 8.29 -0.69
CA ALA A 429 -15.99 7.88 -1.39
C ALA A 429 -15.72 8.79 -2.60
N SER A 430 -14.47 9.14 -2.81
CA SER A 430 -13.98 9.80 -4.02
C SER A 430 -12.72 9.07 -4.48
N ASN A 431 -12.69 8.65 -5.73
CA ASN A 431 -11.58 7.95 -6.35
C ASN A 431 -11.21 8.65 -7.65
N GLN A 432 -9.94 8.98 -7.82
CA GLN A 432 -9.40 9.59 -9.03
C GLN A 432 -8.20 8.78 -9.50
N ILE A 433 -8.15 8.42 -10.78
CA ILE A 433 -7.02 7.78 -11.44
C ILE A 433 -6.65 8.64 -12.66
N LYS A 434 -5.38 8.98 -12.79
CA LYS A 434 -4.83 9.69 -13.96
C LYS A 434 -3.63 8.94 -14.49
N LEU A 435 -3.57 8.78 -15.80
CA LEU A 435 -2.50 8.11 -16.53
C LEU A 435 -2.17 8.91 -17.78
N LYS A 436 -0.96 9.43 -17.84
CA LYS A 436 -0.52 10.24 -18.99
C LYS A 436 -0.36 9.39 -20.25
N ALA A 437 0.31 8.25 -20.16
CA ALA A 437 0.42 7.33 -21.29
C ALA A 437 0.64 5.87 -20.86
N LEU A 438 0.10 4.94 -21.65
CA LEU A 438 0.38 3.51 -21.58
C LEU A 438 0.73 3.00 -22.98
N ASN A 439 1.82 2.24 -23.06
CA ASN A 439 2.18 1.48 -24.25
C ASN A 439 2.27 0.00 -23.90
N PHE A 440 1.53 -0.84 -24.62
CA PHE A 440 1.67 -2.29 -24.59
C PHE A 440 2.33 -2.73 -25.90
N GLY A 441 3.62 -3.05 -25.80
CA GLY A 441 4.52 -3.23 -26.93
C GLY A 441 4.46 -2.04 -27.90
N ASP A 442 4.54 -2.34 -29.19
CA ASP A 442 4.34 -1.36 -30.25
C ASP A 442 2.88 -1.32 -30.74
N GLU A 443 1.98 -2.09 -30.14
CA GLU A 443 0.66 -2.42 -30.70
C GLU A 443 -0.48 -1.58 -30.17
N ILE A 444 -0.48 -1.30 -28.86
CA ILE A 444 -1.54 -0.57 -28.18
C ILE A 444 -0.94 0.64 -27.47
N GLN A 445 -1.51 1.81 -27.72
CA GLN A 445 -1.12 3.07 -27.10
C GLN A 445 -2.35 3.77 -26.56
N LEU A 446 -2.32 4.18 -25.29
CA LEU A 446 -3.39 4.93 -24.63
C LEU A 446 -2.80 6.22 -24.05
N ASN A 447 -3.45 7.36 -24.31
CA ASN A 447 -3.00 8.68 -23.85
C ASN A 447 -4.08 9.38 -23.01
N ALA A 448 -3.63 10.05 -21.96
CA ALA A 448 -4.42 10.91 -21.08
C ALA A 448 -5.70 10.26 -20.54
N LEU A 449 -5.59 9.06 -19.96
CA LEU A 449 -6.71 8.41 -19.28
C LEU A 449 -6.96 9.09 -17.93
N GLU A 450 -8.19 9.52 -17.70
CA GLU A 450 -8.68 10.02 -16.42
C GLU A 450 -9.96 9.25 -16.04
N ILE A 451 -10.04 8.80 -14.79
CA ILE A 451 -11.21 8.16 -14.20
C ILE A 451 -11.49 8.88 -12.88
N ASP A 452 -12.68 9.46 -12.75
CA ASP A 452 -13.16 10.10 -11.53
C ASP A 452 -14.48 9.43 -11.11
N TYR A 453 -14.48 8.83 -9.92
CA TYR A 453 -15.65 8.19 -9.32
C TYR A 453 -15.96 8.82 -7.97
N GLN A 454 -17.20 9.22 -7.75
CA GLN A 454 -17.67 9.77 -6.48
C GLN A 454 -18.93 9.03 -6.04
N GLU A 455 -19.06 8.80 -4.75
CA GLU A 455 -20.21 8.15 -4.14
C GLU A 455 -20.57 8.87 -2.83
N VAL A 456 -21.82 9.31 -2.70
CA VAL A 456 -22.32 10.06 -1.54
C VAL A 456 -23.75 9.64 -1.16
N PRO A 457 -24.10 9.63 0.14
CA PRO A 457 -25.49 9.52 0.56
C PRO A 457 -26.33 10.68 0.03
N SER A 458 -27.53 10.40 -0.50
CA SER A 458 -28.44 11.41 -1.07
C SER A 458 -29.84 11.44 -0.45
N GLY A 459 -30.21 10.42 0.33
CA GLY A 459 -31.48 10.30 1.05
C GLY A 459 -31.43 9.20 2.11
N ASP A 460 -32.56 8.91 2.77
CA ASP A 460 -32.62 7.72 3.63
C ASP A 460 -32.56 6.46 2.74
N ASN A 461 -31.58 5.60 3.00
CA ASN A 461 -31.34 4.37 2.25
C ASN A 461 -30.94 4.55 0.77
N GLN A 462 -30.47 5.74 0.37
CA GLN A 462 -30.15 6.08 -1.02
C GLN A 462 -28.74 6.65 -1.18
N TYR A 463 -28.07 6.26 -2.27
CA TYR A 463 -26.74 6.71 -2.66
C TYR A 463 -26.72 7.25 -4.08
N GLN A 464 -26.01 8.35 -4.29
CA GLN A 464 -25.67 8.86 -5.61
C GLN A 464 -24.22 8.52 -5.91
N ALA A 465 -23.97 7.96 -7.09
CA ALA A 465 -22.66 7.65 -7.60
C ALA A 465 -22.46 8.30 -8.98
N VAL A 466 -21.32 8.95 -9.20
CA VAL A 466 -20.99 9.56 -10.49
C VAL A 466 -19.68 8.97 -10.97
N LEU A 467 -19.69 8.35 -12.15
CA LEU A 467 -18.48 7.89 -12.84
C LEU A 467 -18.25 8.77 -14.07
N ASN A 468 -17.13 9.49 -14.07
CA ASN A 468 -16.60 10.17 -15.24
C ASN A 468 -15.34 9.44 -15.71
N THR A 469 -15.24 9.15 -17.00
CA THR A 469 -14.06 8.53 -17.59
C THR A 469 -13.75 9.17 -18.92
N SER A 470 -12.50 9.50 -19.17
CA SER A 470 -12.07 10.09 -20.44
C SER A 470 -10.68 9.62 -20.86
N PHE A 471 -10.44 9.58 -22.17
CA PHE A 471 -9.09 9.48 -22.71
C PHE A 471 -8.97 10.24 -24.04
N ASP A 472 -7.80 10.79 -24.32
CA ASP A 472 -7.57 11.57 -25.54
C ASP A 472 -7.46 10.67 -26.76
N LYS A 473 -6.72 9.56 -26.64
CA LYS A 473 -6.44 8.66 -27.76
C LYS A 473 -6.12 7.24 -27.31
N LEU A 474 -6.74 6.25 -27.95
CA LEU A 474 -6.40 4.83 -27.88
C LEU A 474 -6.13 4.33 -29.31
N THR A 475 -4.93 3.87 -29.59
CA THR A 475 -4.56 3.30 -30.89
C THR A 475 -4.29 1.81 -30.74
N HIS A 476 -4.90 0.98 -31.59
CA HIS A 476 -4.57 -0.42 -31.76
C HIS A 476 -4.07 -0.68 -33.19
N LYS A 477 -2.74 -0.70 -33.36
CA LYS A 477 -2.09 -0.73 -34.68
C LYS A 477 -2.37 -2.00 -35.48
N LYS A 478 -2.43 -3.19 -34.85
CA LYS A 478 -2.73 -4.44 -35.57
C LYS A 478 -4.14 -4.47 -36.17
N GLN A 479 -5.10 -3.90 -35.45
CA GLN A 479 -6.51 -3.84 -35.84
C GLN A 479 -6.83 -2.60 -36.67
N ASN A 480 -5.86 -1.73 -36.91
CA ASN A 480 -6.04 -0.43 -37.57
C ASN A 480 -7.19 0.39 -36.96
N ILE A 481 -7.30 0.41 -35.63
CA ILE A 481 -8.33 1.17 -34.91
C ILE A 481 -7.69 2.28 -34.12
N GLU A 482 -8.32 3.45 -34.16
CA GLU A 482 -8.00 4.55 -33.29
C GLU A 482 -9.28 5.16 -32.72
N LEU A 483 -9.37 5.24 -31.39
CA LEU A 483 -10.42 5.95 -30.67
C LEU A 483 -9.85 7.26 -30.16
N GLN A 484 -10.56 8.36 -30.34
CA GLN A 484 -10.13 9.69 -29.90
C GLN A 484 -11.22 10.39 -29.09
N LYS A 485 -10.83 11.28 -28.19
CA LYS A 485 -11.71 12.16 -27.40
C LYS A 485 -12.84 11.39 -26.68
N PHE A 486 -12.54 10.21 -26.15
CA PHE A 486 -13.51 9.43 -25.40
C PHE A 486 -13.90 10.17 -24.11
N LYS A 487 -15.20 10.28 -23.86
CA LYS A 487 -15.78 10.81 -22.63
C LYS A 487 -17.03 10.00 -22.29
N LEU A 488 -17.10 9.52 -21.06
CA LEU A 488 -18.24 8.85 -20.46
C LEU A 488 -18.60 9.59 -19.17
N ALA A 489 -19.85 10.00 -19.02
CA ALA A 489 -20.42 10.50 -17.78
C ALA A 489 -21.60 9.61 -17.41
N LEU A 490 -21.53 8.96 -16.26
CA LEU A 490 -22.52 7.99 -15.79
C LEU A 490 -22.95 8.34 -14.36
N PRO A 491 -23.92 9.27 -14.20
CA PRO A 491 -24.55 9.55 -12.93
C PRO A 491 -25.61 8.47 -12.62
N MET A 492 -25.48 7.87 -11.45
CA MET A 492 -26.28 6.75 -10.98
C MET A 492 -26.87 7.08 -9.61
N THR A 493 -28.09 6.61 -9.37
CA THR A 493 -28.72 6.63 -8.06
C THR A 493 -29.11 5.21 -7.70
N LEU A 494 -28.62 4.74 -6.55
CA LEU A 494 -28.93 3.43 -5.99
C LEU A 494 -29.84 3.64 -4.79
N ASP A 495 -31.04 3.07 -4.84
CA ASP A 495 -31.98 3.09 -3.72
C ASP A 495 -31.97 1.72 -3.01
N LYS A 496 -32.59 1.65 -1.82
CA LYS A 496 -32.63 0.46 -0.96
C LYS A 496 -31.24 -0.10 -0.60
N VAL A 497 -30.24 0.77 -0.44
CA VAL A 497 -28.83 0.37 -0.28
C VAL A 497 -28.60 -0.58 0.90
N LYS A 498 -29.21 -0.32 2.06
CA LYS A 498 -29.15 -1.18 3.26
C LYS A 498 -29.61 -2.62 2.98
N ASP A 499 -30.59 -2.80 2.09
CA ASP A 499 -31.17 -4.12 1.78
C ASP A 499 -30.24 -4.95 0.87
N ILE A 500 -29.44 -4.27 0.04
CA ILE A 500 -28.51 -4.90 -0.90
C ILE A 500 -27.04 -4.84 -0.46
N PHE A 501 -26.67 -4.02 0.53
CA PHE A 501 -25.29 -3.72 0.91
C PHE A 501 -24.47 -4.98 1.22
N VAL A 502 -25.02 -5.87 2.06
CA VAL A 502 -24.34 -7.12 2.45
C VAL A 502 -24.19 -8.04 1.24
N ALA A 503 -25.23 -8.17 0.42
CA ALA A 503 -25.20 -9.02 -0.77
C ALA A 503 -24.19 -8.51 -1.80
N TYR A 504 -24.23 -7.21 -2.10
CA TYR A 504 -23.29 -6.54 -3.00
C TYR A 504 -21.84 -6.70 -2.50
N SER A 505 -21.61 -6.46 -1.20
CA SER A 505 -20.29 -6.61 -0.58
C SER A 505 -19.74 -8.04 -0.71
N CYS A 506 -20.58 -9.05 -0.48
CA CYS A 506 -20.14 -10.45 -0.56
C CYS A 506 -20.01 -11.01 -1.98
N LEU A 507 -20.74 -10.47 -2.97
CA LEU A 507 -20.74 -11.00 -4.35
C LEU A 507 -19.78 -10.24 -5.29
N SER A 508 -19.67 -8.92 -5.12
CA SER A 508 -19.06 -8.02 -6.09
C SER A 508 -17.86 -7.25 -5.53
N ASN A 509 -17.85 -6.92 -4.23
CA ASN A 509 -16.74 -6.16 -3.65
C ASN A 509 -15.51 -7.05 -3.43
N SER A 510 -14.40 -6.71 -4.09
CA SER A 510 -13.14 -7.48 -4.04
C SER A 510 -12.51 -7.57 -2.65
N HIS A 511 -12.81 -6.63 -1.74
CA HIS A 511 -12.30 -6.65 -0.37
C HIS A 511 -13.08 -7.64 0.50
N TYR A 512 -14.42 -7.68 0.40
CA TYR A 512 -15.26 -8.50 1.28
C TYR A 512 -15.59 -9.88 0.72
N LYS A 513 -15.69 -10.04 -0.60
CA LYS A 513 -16.00 -11.31 -1.26
C LYS A 513 -15.13 -12.48 -0.78
N PRO A 514 -13.79 -12.36 -0.70
CA PRO A 514 -12.96 -13.46 -0.23
C PRO A 514 -13.23 -13.84 1.23
N LEU A 515 -13.54 -12.86 2.08
CA LEU A 515 -13.92 -13.12 3.48
C LEU A 515 -15.27 -13.84 3.56
N CYS A 516 -16.25 -13.44 2.74
CA CYS A 516 -17.57 -14.09 2.71
C CYS A 516 -17.46 -15.56 2.29
N VAL A 517 -16.66 -15.87 1.26
CA VAL A 517 -16.40 -17.25 0.82
C VAL A 517 -15.79 -18.10 1.95
N GLN A 518 -14.91 -17.54 2.77
CA GLN A 518 -14.25 -18.28 3.85
C GLN A 518 -15.07 -18.42 5.14
N ASN A 519 -16.10 -17.59 5.31
CA ASN A 519 -16.81 -17.47 6.59
C ASN A 519 -18.33 -17.72 6.50
N LEU A 520 -18.91 -17.89 5.32
CA LEU A 520 -20.35 -18.09 5.13
C LEU A 520 -20.65 -19.40 4.39
N SER A 521 -21.76 -20.03 4.77
CA SER A 521 -22.22 -21.27 4.15
C SER A 521 -22.71 -21.04 2.72
N ALA A 522 -22.74 -22.12 1.92
CA ALA A 522 -23.30 -22.10 0.57
C ALA A 522 -24.76 -21.62 0.54
N LYS A 523 -25.58 -22.02 1.54
CA LYS A 523 -26.97 -21.59 1.67
C LYS A 523 -27.09 -20.08 1.89
N THR A 524 -26.22 -19.50 2.71
CA THR A 524 -26.23 -18.05 2.95
C THR A 524 -25.75 -17.30 1.70
N MET A 525 -24.67 -17.76 1.07
CA MET A 525 -24.16 -17.15 -0.16
C MET A 525 -25.17 -17.20 -1.31
N SER A 526 -25.89 -18.31 -1.50
CA SER A 526 -26.93 -18.40 -2.54
C SER A 526 -28.07 -17.41 -2.31
N SER A 527 -28.48 -17.22 -1.05
CA SER A 527 -29.54 -16.27 -0.68
C SER A 527 -29.18 -14.80 -0.94
N PHE A 528 -27.89 -14.46 -1.09
CA PHE A 528 -27.48 -13.09 -1.38
C PHE A 528 -27.79 -12.69 -2.82
N SER A 529 -27.66 -13.62 -3.78
CA SER A 529 -28.02 -13.34 -5.17
C SER A 529 -29.52 -13.01 -5.27
N GLU A 530 -30.36 -13.85 -4.65
CA GLU A 530 -31.80 -13.62 -4.58
C GLU A 530 -32.14 -12.28 -3.92
N ARG A 531 -31.54 -11.98 -2.77
CA ARG A 531 -31.77 -10.70 -2.07
C ARG A 531 -31.34 -9.47 -2.87
N LEU A 532 -30.21 -9.55 -3.57
CA LEU A 532 -29.75 -8.47 -4.43
C LEU A 532 -30.76 -8.22 -5.55
N TRP A 533 -31.18 -9.26 -6.26
CA TRP A 533 -32.17 -9.14 -7.34
C TRP A 533 -33.58 -8.78 -6.85
N GLN A 534 -33.97 -9.12 -5.63
CA GLN A 534 -35.27 -8.72 -5.07
C GLN A 534 -35.32 -7.28 -4.55
N ASN A 535 -34.18 -6.60 -4.41
CA ASN A 535 -34.13 -5.27 -3.80
C ASN A 535 -33.34 -4.24 -4.61
N LEU A 536 -32.85 -4.59 -5.80
CA LEU A 536 -32.10 -3.68 -6.65
C LEU A 536 -33.01 -2.62 -7.26
N VAL A 537 -32.75 -1.37 -6.89
CA VAL A 537 -33.38 -0.20 -7.49
C VAL A 537 -32.26 0.72 -7.97
N LEU A 538 -32.10 0.84 -9.29
CA LEU A 538 -31.01 1.57 -9.93
C LEU A 538 -31.58 2.54 -10.96
N GLN A 539 -31.17 3.80 -10.84
CA GLN A 539 -31.50 4.86 -11.78
C GLN A 539 -30.23 5.44 -12.39
N VAL A 540 -30.25 5.73 -13.68
CA VAL A 540 -29.21 6.41 -14.44
C VAL A 540 -29.89 7.57 -15.16
N ASN A 541 -29.51 8.80 -14.84
CA ASN A 541 -30.16 10.00 -15.34
C ASN A 541 -29.23 10.72 -16.32
N ASP A 542 -29.59 10.79 -17.60
CA ASP A 542 -28.82 11.56 -18.59
C ASP A 542 -27.34 11.16 -18.71
N ALA A 543 -27.05 9.86 -18.71
CA ALA A 543 -25.70 9.38 -18.99
C ALA A 543 -25.30 9.71 -20.44
N THR A 544 -24.04 10.08 -20.66
CA THR A 544 -23.51 10.48 -21.95
C THR A 544 -22.25 9.71 -22.31
N LEU A 545 -22.14 9.30 -23.56
CA LEU A 545 -20.94 8.73 -24.16
C LEU A 545 -20.62 9.53 -25.43
N ASP A 546 -19.42 10.08 -25.51
CA ASP A 546 -18.90 10.74 -26.70
C ASP A 546 -17.55 10.10 -27.05
N LEU A 547 -17.37 9.70 -28.30
CA LEU A 547 -16.07 9.29 -28.82
C LEU A 547 -15.96 9.57 -30.32
N GLN A 548 -14.73 9.55 -30.82
CA GLN A 548 -14.45 9.53 -32.25
C GLN A 548 -13.74 8.23 -32.60
N VAL A 549 -14.14 7.60 -33.71
CA VAL A 549 -13.57 6.36 -34.21
C VAL A 549 -12.92 6.65 -35.57
N ASP A 550 -11.66 6.28 -35.72
CA ASP A 550 -10.87 6.41 -36.95
C ASP A 550 -10.16 5.09 -37.30
N THR A 551 -9.73 4.97 -38.54
CA THR A 551 -8.90 3.89 -39.07
C THR A 551 -7.43 4.32 -39.07
N PHE A 552 -6.57 3.53 -38.43
CA PHE A 552 -5.13 3.79 -38.35
C PHE A 552 -4.38 3.28 -39.60
N PRO A 553 -3.34 4.00 -40.09
CA PRO A 553 -2.87 5.32 -39.66
C PRO A 553 -3.67 6.47 -40.31
N ASN A 554 -4.43 7.20 -39.47
CA ASN A 554 -5.25 8.41 -39.73
C ASN A 554 -5.88 8.57 -41.12
N SER A 555 -7.20 8.46 -41.17
CA SER A 555 -7.97 8.66 -42.39
C SER A 555 -8.99 9.79 -42.28
N GLN A 556 -9.94 9.67 -41.36
CA GLN A 556 -10.96 10.64 -41.02
C GLN A 556 -11.71 10.14 -39.78
N ALA A 557 -11.59 10.85 -38.66
CA ALA A 557 -12.26 10.50 -37.43
C ALA A 557 -13.77 10.76 -37.53
N ASN A 558 -14.58 9.77 -37.18
CA ASN A 558 -16.04 9.83 -37.24
C ASN A 558 -16.63 9.83 -35.82
N ALA A 559 -17.62 10.70 -35.58
CA ALA A 559 -18.24 10.82 -34.26
C ALA A 559 -19.20 9.66 -33.95
N VAL A 560 -19.20 9.25 -32.68
CA VAL A 560 -20.19 8.38 -32.06
C VAL A 560 -20.62 9.02 -30.76
N ASN A 561 -21.92 9.22 -30.60
CA ASN A 561 -22.50 9.85 -29.43
C ASN A 561 -23.66 8.99 -28.93
N ALA A 562 -23.79 8.80 -27.63
CA ALA A 562 -24.93 8.14 -27.04
C ALA A 562 -25.39 8.84 -25.76
N THR A 563 -26.71 8.83 -25.54
CA THR A 563 -27.34 9.27 -24.30
C THR A 563 -28.21 8.15 -23.76
N LEU A 564 -28.24 8.00 -22.44
CA LEU A 564 -28.97 6.94 -21.77
C LEU A 564 -29.65 7.46 -20.51
N THR A 565 -30.96 7.25 -20.43
CA THR A 565 -31.71 7.24 -19.17
C THR A 565 -32.21 5.83 -18.93
N PHE A 566 -32.02 5.33 -17.72
CA PHE A 566 -32.37 3.97 -17.36
C PHE A 566 -32.90 3.94 -15.93
N ASP A 567 -34.06 3.33 -15.72
CA ASP A 567 -34.62 3.03 -14.41
C ASP A 567 -34.89 1.53 -14.33
N LEU A 568 -34.43 0.91 -13.25
CA LEU A 568 -34.63 -0.49 -12.94
C LEU A 568 -35.14 -0.60 -11.51
N ASP A 569 -36.33 -1.17 -11.35
CA ASP A 569 -36.89 -1.53 -10.05
C ASP A 569 -37.26 -3.01 -10.04
N THR A 570 -36.30 -3.86 -9.68
CA THR A 570 -36.53 -5.31 -9.61
C THR A 570 -37.29 -5.72 -8.34
N SER A 571 -37.59 -4.80 -7.43
CA SER A 571 -38.28 -5.15 -6.18
C SER A 571 -39.73 -5.58 -6.36
N LYS A 572 -40.27 -5.37 -7.56
CA LYS A 572 -41.61 -5.79 -7.96
C LYS A 572 -41.60 -7.10 -8.77
N LEU A 573 -40.43 -7.66 -9.04
CA LEU A 573 -40.27 -8.82 -9.92
C LEU A 573 -40.68 -10.13 -9.23
N ASN A 574 -41.73 -10.76 -9.71
CA ASN A 574 -42.18 -12.09 -9.28
C ASN A 574 -41.54 -13.18 -10.17
N GLY A 575 -40.23 -13.45 -10.02
CA GLY A 575 -39.57 -14.49 -10.84
C GLY A 575 -38.05 -14.36 -10.92
N THR A 576 -37.47 -14.82 -12.04
CA THR A 576 -36.03 -14.67 -12.32
C THR A 576 -35.78 -13.48 -13.24
N PRO A 577 -34.61 -12.81 -13.15
CA PRO A 577 -34.24 -11.67 -14.02
C PRO A 577 -34.06 -12.03 -15.51
N PHE A 578 -34.30 -13.29 -15.87
CA PHE A 578 -34.22 -13.80 -17.24
C PHE A 578 -35.61 -14.14 -17.82
N SER A 579 -36.68 -13.81 -17.10
CA SER A 579 -38.04 -13.93 -17.62
C SER A 579 -38.33 -12.80 -18.62
N PRO A 580 -39.17 -13.02 -19.65
CA PRO A 580 -39.61 -11.96 -20.56
C PRO A 580 -40.28 -10.78 -19.82
N GLU A 581 -40.87 -11.05 -18.66
CA GLU A 581 -41.49 -10.07 -17.77
C GLU A 581 -40.48 -9.08 -17.18
N PHE A 582 -39.17 -9.37 -17.21
CA PHE A 582 -38.11 -8.47 -16.76
C PHE A 582 -38.16 -7.10 -17.44
N LEU A 583 -38.55 -7.06 -18.72
CA LEU A 583 -38.71 -5.81 -19.47
C LEU A 583 -39.82 -4.89 -18.91
N ASN A 584 -40.76 -5.43 -18.13
CA ASN A 584 -41.80 -4.62 -17.46
C ASN A 584 -41.24 -3.78 -16.30
N TYR A 585 -40.03 -4.09 -15.83
CA TYR A 585 -39.39 -3.45 -14.68
C TYR A 585 -38.21 -2.56 -15.08
N ILE A 586 -38.04 -2.36 -16.39
CA ILE A 586 -37.05 -1.48 -16.98
C ILE A 586 -37.78 -0.36 -17.71
N ASP A 587 -37.45 0.87 -17.36
CA ASP A 587 -37.69 2.02 -18.21
C ASP A 587 -36.36 2.46 -18.83
N LEU A 588 -36.24 2.34 -20.15
CA LEU A 588 -35.05 2.69 -20.91
C LEU A 588 -35.40 3.79 -21.90
N ASN A 589 -34.56 4.81 -21.97
CA ASN A 589 -34.59 5.80 -23.04
C ASN A 589 -33.16 6.06 -23.49
N SER A 590 -32.78 5.51 -24.64
CA SER A 590 -31.44 5.58 -25.20
C SER A 590 -31.47 6.19 -26.58
N LYS A 591 -30.55 7.12 -26.85
CA LYS A 591 -30.31 7.65 -28.21
C LYS A 591 -28.87 7.40 -28.59
N ILE A 592 -28.64 6.85 -29.77
CA ILE A 592 -27.31 6.56 -30.32
C ILE A 592 -27.21 7.26 -31.67
N SER A 593 -26.10 7.94 -31.90
CA SER A 593 -25.75 8.61 -33.15
C SER A 593 -24.43 8.06 -33.68
N LEU A 594 -24.44 7.64 -34.94
CA LEU A 594 -23.27 7.13 -35.66
C LEU A 594 -23.08 7.96 -36.93
N ALA A 595 -21.89 8.54 -37.13
CA ALA A 595 -21.60 9.23 -38.39
C ALA A 595 -21.55 8.23 -39.57
N SER A 596 -22.17 8.61 -40.70
CA SER A 596 -22.27 7.78 -41.91
C SER A 596 -20.93 7.32 -42.48
N GLY A 597 -19.87 8.12 -42.31
CA GLY A 597 -18.50 7.76 -42.70
C GLY A 597 -17.92 6.54 -41.98
N LEU A 598 -18.54 6.06 -40.90
CA LEU A 598 -18.21 4.78 -40.28
C LEU A 598 -18.67 3.58 -41.11
N LEU A 599 -19.85 3.69 -41.72
CA LEU A 599 -20.51 2.64 -42.47
C LEU A 599 -20.07 2.62 -43.93
N TYR A 600 -19.98 3.80 -44.53
CA TYR A 600 -19.64 3.99 -45.94
C TYR A 600 -18.37 4.82 -46.06
N PRO A 601 -17.21 4.27 -45.64
CA PRO A 601 -15.95 4.98 -45.75
C PRO A 601 -15.48 5.04 -47.21
N ASN A 602 -14.48 5.88 -47.50
CA ASN A 602 -13.84 5.90 -48.82
C ASN A 602 -13.02 4.62 -49.11
N GLU A 603 -12.63 4.40 -50.37
CA GLU A 603 -11.90 3.19 -50.79
C GLU A 603 -10.58 2.97 -50.04
N GLN A 604 -9.86 4.04 -49.70
CA GLN A 604 -8.57 3.93 -49.00
C GLN A 604 -8.76 3.36 -47.59
N VAL A 605 -9.80 3.85 -46.90
CA VAL A 605 -10.17 3.37 -45.57
C VAL A 605 -10.71 1.95 -45.63
N LEU A 606 -11.53 1.63 -46.62
CA LEU A 606 -12.03 0.26 -46.85
C LEU A 606 -10.88 -0.75 -46.97
N LYS A 607 -9.86 -0.45 -47.79
CA LYS A 607 -8.65 -1.28 -47.92
C LYS A 607 -7.85 -1.39 -46.62
N ALA A 608 -7.80 -0.32 -45.81
CA ALA A 608 -7.11 -0.34 -44.52
C ALA A 608 -7.86 -1.16 -43.45
N ARG A 609 -9.18 -1.31 -43.59
CA ARG A 609 -10.04 -2.14 -42.73
C ARG A 609 -10.12 -3.60 -43.21
N GLU A 610 -9.77 -3.87 -44.46
CA GLU A 610 -9.78 -5.20 -45.07
C GLU A 610 -8.94 -6.19 -44.25
N ASP A 611 -9.46 -7.40 -44.05
CA ASP A 611 -8.89 -8.45 -43.22
C ASP A 611 -8.69 -8.14 -41.72
N LYS A 612 -9.26 -7.04 -41.21
CA LYS A 612 -9.21 -6.70 -39.77
C LYS A 612 -10.42 -7.24 -39.03
N VAL A 613 -10.18 -8.11 -38.06
CA VAL A 613 -11.22 -8.81 -37.29
C VAL A 613 -12.21 -7.83 -36.65
N LEU A 614 -11.72 -6.78 -35.98
CA LEU A 614 -12.62 -5.83 -35.32
C LEU A 614 -13.49 -5.03 -36.30
N TRP A 615 -12.95 -4.64 -37.45
CA TRP A 615 -13.73 -3.95 -38.49
C TRP A 615 -14.73 -4.88 -39.18
N ASN A 616 -14.37 -6.15 -39.40
CA ASN A 616 -15.28 -7.15 -39.95
C ASN A 616 -16.45 -7.45 -39.00
N ILE A 617 -16.19 -7.56 -37.70
CA ILE A 617 -17.26 -7.70 -36.68
C ILE A 617 -18.16 -6.47 -36.67
N PHE A 618 -17.56 -5.27 -36.67
CA PHE A 618 -18.31 -4.01 -36.69
C PHE A 618 -19.21 -3.90 -37.94
N LYS A 619 -18.66 -4.22 -39.12
CA LYS A 619 -19.39 -4.25 -40.38
C LYS A 619 -20.53 -5.27 -40.36
N TYR A 620 -20.25 -6.50 -39.93
CA TYR A 620 -21.27 -7.56 -39.87
C TYR A 620 -22.45 -7.19 -38.97
N ALA A 621 -22.14 -6.70 -37.76
CA ALA A 621 -23.16 -6.27 -36.80
C ALA A 621 -24.01 -5.13 -37.38
N LEU A 622 -23.40 -4.17 -38.06
CA LEU A 622 -24.10 -3.02 -38.63
C LEU A 622 -24.94 -3.40 -39.86
N ASP A 623 -24.37 -4.08 -40.85
CA ASP A 623 -25.03 -4.33 -42.14
C ASP A 623 -26.25 -5.26 -42.04
N ARG A 624 -26.27 -6.23 -41.12
CA ARG A 624 -27.33 -7.25 -41.06
C ARG A 624 -28.23 -7.18 -39.83
N GLU A 625 -27.70 -6.79 -38.69
CA GLU A 625 -28.41 -6.92 -37.41
C GLU A 625 -28.87 -5.56 -36.87
N ILE A 626 -28.14 -4.48 -37.13
CA ILE A 626 -28.31 -3.22 -36.41
C ILE A 626 -28.86 -2.10 -37.31
N LEU A 627 -28.46 -1.97 -38.58
CA LEU A 627 -28.92 -0.88 -39.46
C LEU A 627 -30.46 -0.70 -39.53
N PRO A 628 -31.28 -1.77 -39.57
CA PRO A 628 -32.74 -1.64 -39.57
C PRO A 628 -33.32 -0.86 -38.39
N TYR A 629 -32.55 -0.73 -37.31
CA TYR A 629 -32.93 -0.03 -36.09
C TYR A 629 -32.47 1.45 -36.09
N PHE A 630 -31.94 1.95 -37.21
CA PHE A 630 -31.46 3.32 -37.37
C PHE A 630 -32.20 4.05 -38.49
N ASN A 631 -32.50 5.33 -38.26
CA ASN A 631 -32.95 6.26 -39.29
C ASN A 631 -31.77 7.12 -39.75
N GLN A 632 -31.64 7.33 -41.05
CA GLN A 632 -30.65 8.26 -41.59
C GLN A 632 -31.18 9.70 -41.50
N GLU A 633 -30.46 10.57 -40.79
CA GLU A 633 -30.73 12.01 -40.68
C GLU A 633 -29.47 12.79 -41.08
N GLY A 634 -29.48 13.34 -42.30
CA GLY A 634 -28.31 14.01 -42.87
C GLY A 634 -27.12 13.06 -43.01
N GLU A 635 -25.97 13.42 -42.42
CA GLU A 635 -24.75 12.62 -42.43
C GLU A 635 -24.65 11.63 -41.26
N ASN A 636 -25.71 11.45 -40.46
CA ASN A 636 -25.71 10.57 -39.30
C ASN A 636 -26.82 9.51 -39.38
N TYR A 637 -26.55 8.35 -38.79
CA TYR A 637 -27.53 7.33 -38.46
C TYR A 637 -27.91 7.48 -37.00
N LEU A 638 -29.21 7.64 -36.73
CA LEU A 638 -29.75 7.83 -35.39
C LEU A 638 -30.65 6.65 -35.02
N SER A 639 -30.47 6.14 -33.80
CA SER A 639 -31.38 5.17 -33.20
C SER A 639 -31.88 5.71 -31.87
N HIS A 640 -33.20 5.74 -31.70
CA HIS A 640 -33.88 6.07 -30.46
C HIS A 640 -34.60 4.84 -29.94
N ILE A 641 -34.05 4.21 -28.90
CA ILE A 641 -34.59 3.01 -28.27
C ILE A 641 -35.33 3.41 -27.00
N GLN A 642 -36.58 3.00 -26.89
CA GLN A 642 -37.43 3.23 -25.72
C GLN A 642 -37.98 1.89 -25.24
N ILE A 643 -37.79 1.59 -23.96
CA ILE A 643 -38.49 0.51 -23.26
C ILE A 643 -39.32 1.18 -22.19
N LYS A 644 -40.63 0.95 -22.21
CA LYS A 644 -41.55 1.45 -21.19
C LYS A 644 -42.71 0.50 -21.04
N GLU A 645 -43.05 0.15 -19.80
CA GLU A 645 -44.16 -0.76 -19.49
C GLU A 645 -44.10 -2.09 -20.28
N GLY A 646 -42.88 -2.64 -20.45
CA GLY A 646 -42.66 -3.90 -21.20
C GLY A 646 -42.68 -3.79 -22.72
N GLN A 647 -43.00 -2.62 -23.27
CA GLN A 647 -43.00 -2.40 -24.71
C GLN A 647 -41.67 -1.79 -25.16
N THR A 648 -41.00 -2.48 -26.10
CA THR A 648 -39.82 -1.96 -26.79
C THR A 648 -40.22 -1.25 -28.08
N ARG A 649 -39.80 0.00 -28.23
CA ARG A 649 -39.92 0.79 -29.46
C ARG A 649 -38.54 1.25 -29.91
N VAL A 650 -38.33 1.23 -31.21
CA VAL A 650 -37.14 1.78 -31.86
C VAL A 650 -37.58 2.77 -32.92
N ASN A 651 -37.09 4.00 -32.84
CA ASN A 651 -37.47 5.12 -33.70
C ASN A 651 -39.00 5.32 -33.77
N GLY A 652 -39.70 5.07 -32.66
CA GLY A 652 -41.16 5.18 -32.56
C GLY A 652 -41.95 3.94 -33.03
N LYS A 653 -41.31 2.96 -33.67
CA LYS A 653 -41.94 1.72 -34.16
C LYS A 653 -41.73 0.55 -33.19
N THR A 654 -42.67 -0.38 -33.15
CA THR A 654 -42.54 -1.64 -32.42
C THR A 654 -41.60 -2.61 -33.15
N LEU A 655 -41.03 -3.59 -32.42
CA LEU A 655 -40.18 -4.61 -33.03
C LEU A 655 -40.90 -5.45 -34.09
N GLN A 656 -42.24 -5.63 -33.96
CA GLN A 656 -43.04 -6.37 -34.94
C GLN A 656 -43.21 -5.59 -36.25
N GLU A 657 -43.43 -4.28 -36.17
CA GLU A 657 -43.52 -3.41 -37.35
C GLU A 657 -42.19 -3.39 -38.10
N ILE A 658 -41.06 -3.27 -37.39
CA ILE A 658 -39.72 -3.31 -37.99
C ILE A 658 -39.47 -4.67 -38.66
N ALA A 659 -39.86 -5.78 -38.01
CA ALA A 659 -39.71 -7.12 -38.60
C ALA A 659 -40.59 -7.33 -39.84
N GLN A 660 -41.78 -6.73 -39.91
CA GLN A 660 -42.64 -6.77 -41.09
C GLN A 660 -42.06 -5.94 -42.25
N GLU A 661 -41.54 -4.74 -41.96
CA GLU A 661 -40.87 -3.91 -42.96
C GLU A 661 -39.64 -4.61 -43.54
N LEU A 662 -38.86 -5.31 -42.70
CA LEU A 662 -37.71 -6.08 -43.15
C LEU A 662 -38.09 -7.25 -44.05
N LYS A 663 -39.13 -8.01 -43.69
CA LYS A 663 -39.64 -9.12 -44.53
C LYS A 663 -40.16 -8.63 -45.88
N GLN A 664 -40.88 -7.51 -45.88
CA GLN A 664 -41.38 -6.90 -47.13
C GLN A 664 -40.24 -6.36 -47.99
N ALA A 665 -39.18 -5.81 -47.39
CA ALA A 665 -37.98 -5.37 -48.12
C ALA A 665 -37.19 -6.54 -48.72
N GLU A 666 -37.13 -7.69 -48.04
CA GLU A 666 -36.54 -8.93 -48.57
C GLU A 666 -37.36 -9.53 -49.71
N GLU A 667 -38.70 -9.49 -49.63
CA GLU A 667 -39.63 -9.98 -50.66
C GLU A 667 -39.74 -9.04 -51.89
N ALA A 668 -39.35 -7.77 -51.76
CA ALA A 668 -39.40 -6.77 -52.84
C ALA A 668 -38.15 -6.75 -53.74
N ILE A 669 -37.15 -7.61 -53.52
CA ILE A 669 -36.00 -7.77 -54.42
C ILE A 669 -36.47 -8.57 -55.66
N PRO A 670 -36.47 -8.01 -56.88
CA PRO A 670 -36.89 -8.74 -58.06
C PRO A 670 -35.89 -9.85 -58.39
N VAL A 671 -36.38 -11.08 -58.52
CA VAL A 671 -35.71 -12.14 -59.26
C VAL A 671 -35.84 -11.80 -60.74
N ASP A 672 -34.90 -11.04 -61.29
CA ASP A 672 -34.70 -10.95 -62.74
C ASP A 672 -33.23 -10.64 -63.06
N ALA A 673 -32.46 -11.71 -63.24
CA ALA A 673 -31.36 -11.81 -64.22
C ALA A 673 -30.91 -13.28 -64.38
N GLU A 674 -31.76 -14.13 -64.96
CA GLU A 674 -31.31 -15.12 -65.95
C GLU A 674 -31.20 -14.36 -67.28
N SER A 675 -30.26 -14.51 -68.21
CA SER A 675 -29.20 -15.49 -68.50
C SER A 675 -28.37 -14.95 -69.67
N SER A 676 -27.13 -15.41 -69.85
CA SER A 676 -26.61 -15.80 -71.17
C SER A 676 -25.31 -16.61 -71.06
N ASN A 677 -25.43 -17.93 -71.32
CA ASN A 677 -24.53 -18.89 -71.99
C ASN A 677 -23.05 -18.96 -71.55
N GLU A 678 -22.37 -20.11 -71.43
CA GLU A 678 -22.53 -21.44 -72.04
C GLU A 678 -21.54 -22.44 -71.38
N ALA A 679 -21.87 -23.73 -71.49
CA ALA A 679 -21.00 -24.91 -71.55
C ALA A 679 -20.39 -25.56 -70.26
N GLU A 680 -21.03 -26.68 -69.92
CA GLU A 680 -20.53 -27.98 -69.41
C GLU A 680 -19.01 -28.19 -69.19
N ASN A 681 -18.67 -28.71 -68.00
CA ASN A 681 -18.13 -30.08 -67.86
C ASN A 681 -18.11 -30.53 -66.38
N PRO A 682 -18.54 -31.77 -66.05
CA PRO A 682 -18.51 -32.30 -64.70
C PRO A 682 -17.17 -32.99 -64.41
N VAL A 683 -16.56 -32.71 -63.26
CA VAL A 683 -15.52 -33.57 -62.68
C VAL A 683 -15.87 -33.89 -61.23
N GLU A 684 -16.16 -35.16 -61.05
CA GLU A 684 -16.25 -35.98 -59.84
C GLU A 684 -15.17 -35.62 -58.80
N LEU A 685 -15.57 -35.45 -57.53
CA LEU A 685 -14.65 -35.46 -56.39
C LEU A 685 -15.21 -36.38 -55.30
N ASP A 686 -14.53 -37.53 -55.23
CA ASP A 686 -14.69 -38.62 -54.27
C ASP A 686 -14.91 -38.15 -52.82
N ALA A 687 -15.97 -38.67 -52.21
CA ALA A 687 -16.13 -38.67 -50.77
C ALA A 687 -15.17 -39.69 -50.14
N LYS A 688 -14.11 -39.21 -49.48
CA LYS A 688 -13.41 -39.98 -48.44
C LYS A 688 -13.53 -39.26 -47.08
N PRO A 689 -13.98 -39.95 -46.02
CA PRO A 689 -14.06 -39.38 -44.69
C PRO A 689 -12.68 -39.36 -44.04
N ILE A 690 -12.22 -38.18 -43.61
CA ILE A 690 -11.01 -38.04 -42.79
C ILE A 690 -11.42 -38.08 -41.31
N VAL A 691 -11.06 -39.17 -40.66
CA VAL A 691 -11.11 -39.40 -39.21
C VAL A 691 -10.07 -38.50 -38.52
N PRO A 692 -10.39 -37.85 -37.39
CA PRO A 692 -9.44 -37.01 -36.65
C PRO A 692 -8.36 -37.86 -35.95
N PRO A 693 -7.08 -37.46 -35.97
CA PRO A 693 -6.05 -38.17 -35.23
C PRO A 693 -6.06 -37.77 -33.75
N THR A 694 -6.50 -38.70 -32.90
CA THR A 694 -6.10 -38.76 -31.49
C THR A 694 -4.60 -39.05 -31.40
N LYS A 695 -3.86 -38.25 -30.63
CA LYS A 695 -2.64 -38.72 -29.95
C LYS A 695 -2.62 -38.30 -28.48
N PRO A 696 -2.20 -39.22 -27.59
CA PRO A 696 -2.07 -38.99 -26.16
C PRO A 696 -0.74 -38.30 -25.83
N THR A 697 -0.69 -37.60 -24.70
CA THR A 697 0.57 -37.20 -24.06
C THR A 697 0.54 -37.65 -22.60
N GLU A 698 1.53 -38.48 -22.25
CA GLU A 698 2.09 -38.60 -20.90
C GLU A 698 2.89 -37.35 -20.54
#